data_AF-A0A556TK44-F1
#
_entry.id   AF-A0A556TK44-F1
#
_cell.length_a   1.000
_cell.length_b   1.000
_cell.length_c   1.000
_cell.angle_alpha   90.00
_cell.angle_beta   90.00
_cell.angle_gamma   90.00
#
_symmetry.space_group_name_H-M   'P 1'
#
loop_
_entity.id
_entity.type
_entity.pdbx_description
1 polymer ?
#
loop_
_entity_poly.entity_id
_entity_poly.type
_entity_poly.pdbx_seq_one_letter_code
_entity_poly.pdbx_strand_id
1 'polypeptide(L)'
;MAAGVSLLSDMPYSNSNSSSAGNSAVHTTDMEQDFRPSVRAPTAKYTKMGETLRHVIPGHMQCSMACGGRACKYENPSRWSDEEQAIKGLYSSWITDNLLAMARPSTEIIEKYNIINQFLGCGLKTIINLQRPGEHASCGYPLETESGFTYHPEVFMEAGIYFYNFGWKDYGVASLTTILDMVKVMSFAVQEGKMAIHCHAGLGRTGVLLACYLVFTSRMSADQAILFVRAKRPSSIQTRGQLLCVREFARFVAPLQCVFSSVEPRSHAFTLSQYLTRQRHLLHGYEARYMKHVPKIVYLVCRLLLDIAENKYTAKEKYLTEIPDLAAEIEKTISQQALQQLGKEMRGKGILMTLPNSLQSSTPPPEQVENINVNKALIFRSFSDSALDTLGSRSLLNKHCLFQTRLAESPLLSPENCISFKPDSLAGSSASLDEPKKEMEHTSTSTVFRKQTETKHSRSLWFLKSRAAIMCELPTEAMLNQKKKKQVRCDSTCTGSSEVPFFMLQTEFSPEIRHVLVARALMMDVEEENLRNKILMWQTELNCREGAWERLCIERDPLLLSALMWSWLEQLKEPVITKKDVEALSQNSHNPLQALSLMEKGHKETLLCILDCAALLMKLPEVVETAVLHRTIKAFTGVVASPTQRFYHQVSIGEHIYNAQVSDKLCAYASGFSSVVALGASIICNKIPGLAPRQRTICQSRPDAIIVIGEGAQMGINECQFQFRHGRWNCSALGERTVFGKELKVGSKEAAFTYAIIAAGVAHAITAACTQGTLSGCGCDKEKQGFYNQEEGWKWGGCSADIRYGLSFSKMFVDAREIKQNARTLMNLHNNEVGRKILEKNMRLECKCHGVSGSCTTKTCWTTLPKFRQLGYILKDKYYQAVQVEPVRASRNKRPTFLKIKKPYSYRKPMDTDLVYIEKSPNYCEADPVTGSVGTQGRICNKTAQQANSCDLMCCGRGYNTHQYSRVWQCNCKFLWCCYVKCNTCSERTEVYTCK
;
A
#
# COMPACT_ATOMS: atom_id res chain seq x y z
N MET A 1 55.14 -13.20 27.18
CA MET A 1 54.86 -14.11 28.31
C MET A 1 53.49 -14.76 28.08
N ALA A 2 53.23 -15.96 28.61
CA ALA A 2 51.91 -16.62 28.57
C ALA A 2 51.00 -16.11 29.73
N ALA A 3 49.70 -16.45 29.92
CA ALA A 3 48.74 -17.39 29.30
C ALA A 3 47.28 -16.83 29.53
N GLY A 4 46.13 -17.42 29.15
CA GLY A 4 45.80 -18.60 28.31
C GLY A 4 44.46 -19.29 28.70
N VAL A 5 43.89 -20.09 27.77
CA VAL A 5 42.91 -21.20 27.97
C VAL A 5 41.42 -20.90 28.32
N SER A 6 40.52 -21.44 27.46
CA SER A 6 39.08 -21.88 27.60
C SER A 6 38.00 -21.03 28.30
N LEU A 7 36.74 -20.86 27.82
CA LEU A 7 35.73 -21.70 27.12
C LEU A 7 34.84 -22.58 28.02
N LEU A 8 33.53 -22.26 28.13
CA LEU A 8 32.40 -23.12 27.65
C LEU A 8 30.98 -22.48 27.80
N SER A 9 30.01 -23.14 27.15
CA SER A 9 28.53 -23.02 27.09
C SER A 9 27.75 -22.26 28.18
N ASP A 10 26.61 -21.56 27.97
CA ASP A 10 25.42 -21.60 27.07
C ASP A 10 24.11 -22.06 27.78
N MET A 11 23.04 -21.25 27.65
CA MET A 11 21.61 -21.57 27.92
C MET A 11 21.18 -21.83 29.41
N PRO A 12 19.86 -21.90 29.73
CA PRO A 12 18.88 -20.82 29.58
C PRO A 12 18.06 -20.55 30.87
N TYR A 13 17.40 -19.39 30.97
CA TYR A 13 16.53 -19.07 32.11
C TYR A 13 15.05 -19.42 31.87
N SER A 14 14.52 -20.34 32.69
CA SER A 14 13.09 -20.55 32.92
C SER A 14 12.86 -20.92 34.39
N ASN A 15 12.24 -20.03 35.15
CA ASN A 15 11.90 -20.26 36.56
C ASN A 15 10.54 -20.97 36.69
N SER A 16 10.26 -21.74 37.75
CA SER A 16 11.11 -22.49 38.69
C SER A 16 10.21 -23.36 39.60
N ASN A 17 10.80 -24.16 40.49
CA ASN A 17 10.18 -24.93 41.60
C ASN A 17 9.46 -26.23 41.16
N SER A 18 9.57 -27.35 41.88
CA SER A 18 10.47 -27.72 43.00
C SER A 18 10.43 -29.25 43.27
N SER A 19 11.51 -29.80 43.86
CA SER A 19 11.58 -31.00 44.76
C SER A 19 10.45 -32.06 44.76
N SER A 20 10.69 -33.38 44.79
CA SER A 20 11.93 -34.14 45.10
C SER A 20 11.73 -35.66 44.94
N ALA A 21 12.82 -36.41 44.65
CA ALA A 21 12.94 -37.89 44.70
C ALA A 21 12.02 -38.69 43.73
N GLY A 22 12.32 -39.95 43.37
CA GLY A 22 13.53 -40.76 43.56
C GLY A 22 13.32 -42.21 43.06
N ASN A 23 14.39 -42.88 42.63
CA ASN A 23 14.48 -44.30 42.21
C ASN A 23 13.73 -44.78 40.93
N SER A 24 14.52 -45.04 39.88
CA SER A 24 14.67 -46.34 39.18
C SER A 24 13.46 -47.28 38.92
N ALA A 25 13.18 -47.61 37.63
CA ALA A 25 13.47 -48.94 37.04
C ALA A 25 12.78 -49.23 35.66
N VAL A 26 13.58 -49.71 34.69
CA VAL A 26 13.31 -50.81 33.71
C VAL A 26 12.30 -50.67 32.53
N HIS A 27 12.79 -51.10 31.34
CA HIS A 27 12.19 -51.52 30.03
C HIS A 27 10.65 -51.66 29.89
N THR A 28 10.00 -51.40 28.74
CA THR A 28 10.19 -51.96 27.36
C THR A 28 9.75 -50.96 26.24
N THR A 29 10.44 -50.82 25.08
CA THR A 29 10.20 -51.48 23.76
C THR A 29 8.71 -51.70 23.37
N ASP A 30 8.20 -51.33 22.18
CA ASP A 30 8.81 -50.75 20.95
C ASP A 30 7.76 -49.99 20.07
N MET A 31 8.20 -49.44 18.92
CA MET A 31 7.54 -49.00 17.64
C MET A 31 5.98 -48.97 17.52
N GLU A 32 5.33 -48.11 16.71
CA GLU A 32 5.69 -47.43 15.43
C GLU A 32 5.37 -45.91 15.50
N GLN A 33 6.05 -44.95 14.87
CA GLN A 33 6.46 -44.70 13.47
C GLN A 33 5.33 -44.26 12.49
N ASP A 34 5.26 -42.94 12.25
CA ASP A 34 4.57 -42.33 11.10
C ASP A 34 5.48 -41.24 10.50
N PHE A 35 5.82 -41.35 9.21
CA PHE A 35 7.04 -40.75 8.63
C PHE A 35 6.74 -39.65 7.60
N ARG A 36 6.70 -38.38 8.06
CA ARG A 36 6.81 -37.21 7.17
C ARG A 36 8.25 -36.64 7.19
N PRO A 37 8.91 -36.46 6.03
CA PRO A 37 10.29 -35.96 6.00
C PRO A 37 10.36 -34.48 6.39
N SER A 38 10.75 -34.22 7.64
CA SER A 38 10.96 -32.87 8.16
C SER A 38 12.16 -32.21 7.47
N VAL A 39 11.88 -31.32 6.52
CA VAL A 39 12.92 -30.58 5.78
C VAL A 39 13.69 -29.68 6.76
N ARG A 40 14.96 -30.02 6.98
CA ARG A 40 15.82 -29.43 8.01
C ARG A 40 15.94 -27.92 7.83
N ALA A 41 15.56 -27.16 8.87
CA ALA A 41 15.44 -25.70 8.81
C ALA A 41 16.71 -25.00 8.26
N PRO A 42 16.60 -24.07 7.29
CA PRO A 42 17.78 -23.50 6.63
C PRO A 42 18.68 -22.69 7.58
N THR A 43 19.98 -22.97 7.55
CA THR A 43 20.99 -22.30 8.39
C THR A 43 21.65 -21.12 7.68
N ALA A 44 22.19 -20.14 8.43
CA ALA A 44 23.04 -19.09 7.87
C ALA A 44 24.38 -19.68 7.37
N LYS A 45 25.03 -19.04 6.39
CA LYS A 45 26.32 -19.50 5.82
C LYS A 45 27.53 -18.86 6.50
N TYR A 46 27.41 -17.64 7.03
CA TYR A 46 28.43 -17.07 7.91
C TYR A 46 28.17 -17.47 9.36
N THR A 47 29.26 -17.78 10.09
CA THR A 47 29.21 -17.99 11.53
C THR A 47 28.91 -16.67 12.25
N LYS A 48 28.37 -16.72 13.47
CA LYS A 48 28.08 -15.52 14.29
C LYS A 48 29.31 -14.59 14.40
N MET A 49 30.49 -15.16 14.66
CA MET A 49 31.76 -14.43 14.70
C MET A 49 32.14 -13.85 13.32
N GLY A 50 31.99 -14.62 12.24
CA GLY A 50 32.30 -14.16 10.88
C GLY A 50 31.33 -13.08 10.36
N GLU A 51 30.10 -13.04 10.87
CA GLU A 51 29.13 -11.96 10.61
C GLU A 51 29.50 -10.70 11.40
N THR A 52 29.83 -10.81 12.69
CA THR A 52 30.29 -9.67 13.51
C THR A 52 31.59 -9.06 12.97
N LEU A 53 32.60 -9.88 12.65
CA LEU A 53 33.91 -9.40 12.19
C LEU A 53 33.79 -8.51 10.93
N ARG A 54 32.94 -8.90 9.96
CA ARG A 54 32.69 -8.11 8.74
C ARG A 54 32.07 -6.74 8.99
N HIS A 55 31.32 -6.58 10.07
CA HIS A 55 30.77 -5.27 10.48
C HIS A 55 31.78 -4.39 11.22
N VAL A 56 32.86 -4.97 11.76
CA VAL A 56 33.91 -4.27 12.52
C VAL A 56 35.11 -3.87 11.64
N ILE A 57 35.38 -4.60 10.54
CA ILE A 57 36.44 -4.24 9.59
C ILE A 57 36.15 -2.84 8.98
N PRO A 58 37.07 -1.86 9.09
CA PRO A 58 36.95 -0.55 8.46
C PRO A 58 36.73 -0.64 6.94
N GLY A 59 35.86 0.22 6.39
CA GLY A 59 35.40 0.13 5.00
C GLY A 59 36.50 -0.03 3.94
N HIS A 60 37.61 0.69 4.07
CA HIS A 60 38.74 0.61 3.14
C HIS A 60 39.49 -0.74 3.16
N MET A 61 39.38 -1.52 4.24
CA MET A 61 39.94 -2.87 4.38
C MET A 61 38.92 -3.99 4.10
N GLN A 62 37.62 -3.70 3.92
CA GLN A 62 36.62 -4.74 3.67
C GLN A 62 36.89 -5.49 2.36
N CYS A 63 37.31 -4.79 1.30
CA CYS A 63 37.69 -5.44 0.04
C CYS A 63 38.88 -6.38 0.21
N SER A 64 40.00 -5.93 0.78
CA SER A 64 41.21 -6.76 0.95
C SER A 64 40.98 -7.93 1.90
N MET A 65 40.41 -7.68 3.08
CA MET A 65 40.28 -8.70 4.14
C MET A 65 39.12 -9.68 3.95
N ALA A 66 38.00 -9.25 3.35
CA ALA A 66 36.79 -10.10 3.23
C ALA A 66 36.50 -10.59 1.81
N CYS A 67 37.07 -9.94 0.78
CA CYS A 67 36.77 -10.23 -0.64
C CYS A 67 38.01 -10.58 -1.49
N GLY A 68 39.24 -10.32 -1.03
CA GLY A 68 40.49 -10.55 -1.78
C GLY A 68 41.00 -9.35 -2.59
N GLY A 69 40.42 -8.17 -2.42
CA GLY A 69 40.86 -6.93 -3.07
C GLY A 69 40.83 -7.02 -4.60
N ARG A 70 41.88 -6.53 -5.28
CA ARG A 70 42.05 -6.66 -6.74
C ARG A 70 42.02 -8.12 -7.25
N ALA A 71 42.28 -9.11 -6.39
CA ALA A 71 42.22 -10.53 -6.74
C ALA A 71 40.86 -11.19 -6.39
N CYS A 72 39.78 -10.41 -6.25
CA CYS A 72 38.48 -10.92 -5.83
C CYS A 72 37.93 -12.02 -6.76
N LYS A 73 37.47 -13.14 -6.19
CA LYS A 73 36.93 -14.28 -6.97
C LYS A 73 35.77 -13.86 -7.88
N TYR A 74 34.88 -12.98 -7.40
CA TYR A 74 33.66 -12.60 -8.12
C TYR A 74 33.88 -11.61 -9.27
N GLU A 75 35.09 -11.02 -9.37
CA GLU A 75 35.51 -10.09 -10.41
C GLU A 75 36.38 -10.78 -11.50
N ASN A 76 36.69 -12.07 -11.32
CA ASN A 76 37.60 -12.81 -12.18
C ASN A 76 36.86 -14.01 -12.81
N PRO A 77 36.49 -13.95 -14.11
CA PRO A 77 35.73 -15.00 -14.78
C PRO A 77 36.44 -16.37 -14.74
N SER A 78 37.77 -16.37 -14.85
CA SER A 78 38.63 -17.56 -14.83
C SER A 78 38.67 -18.31 -13.48
N ARG A 79 37.82 -17.93 -12.52
CA ARG A 79 37.66 -18.61 -11.22
C ARG A 79 36.37 -19.44 -11.12
N TRP A 80 35.59 -19.51 -12.19
CA TRP A 80 34.27 -20.14 -12.23
C TRP A 80 34.21 -21.12 -13.41
N SER A 81 33.45 -22.21 -13.27
CA SER A 81 33.27 -23.15 -14.37
C SER A 81 32.33 -22.58 -15.45
N ASP A 82 32.10 -23.34 -16.52
CA ASP A 82 31.20 -22.94 -17.60
C ASP A 82 29.71 -23.02 -17.20
N GLU A 83 29.36 -23.89 -16.25
CA GLU A 83 28.02 -24.02 -15.65
C GLU A 83 27.75 -22.95 -14.58
N GLU A 84 28.80 -22.42 -13.93
CA GLU A 84 28.72 -21.29 -13.00
C GLU A 84 28.62 -19.92 -13.72
N GLN A 85 28.59 -19.91 -15.06
CA GLN A 85 28.55 -18.74 -15.93
C GLN A 85 27.41 -18.85 -16.95
N ALA A 86 26.17 -18.70 -16.46
CA ALA A 86 24.97 -18.63 -17.29
C ALA A 86 25.02 -17.48 -18.33
N ILE A 87 25.76 -16.42 -18.03
CA ILE A 87 26.33 -15.46 -18.98
C ILE A 87 27.86 -15.60 -18.90
N LYS A 88 28.53 -15.84 -20.03
CA LYS A 88 29.99 -16.01 -20.08
C LYS A 88 30.67 -14.71 -19.70
N GLY A 89 31.63 -14.77 -18.79
CA GLY A 89 32.27 -13.60 -18.21
C GLY A 89 31.72 -13.18 -16.84
N LEU A 90 30.60 -13.74 -16.36
CA LEU A 90 29.98 -13.35 -15.09
C LEU A 90 29.60 -14.57 -14.25
N TYR A 91 29.95 -14.59 -12.96
CA TYR A 91 29.44 -15.61 -12.04
C TYR A 91 27.92 -15.47 -11.87
N SER A 92 27.16 -16.31 -12.56
CA SER A 92 25.75 -16.05 -12.89
C SER A 92 24.95 -17.36 -13.00
N SER A 93 23.70 -17.33 -12.55
CA SER A 93 22.86 -18.52 -12.41
C SER A 93 21.39 -18.17 -12.65
N TRP A 94 20.71 -18.92 -13.52
CA TRP A 94 19.25 -18.83 -13.66
C TRP A 94 18.58 -19.40 -12.41
N ILE A 95 17.69 -18.62 -11.80
CA ILE A 95 16.90 -18.98 -10.63
C ILE A 95 15.56 -19.57 -11.07
N THR A 96 14.96 -18.93 -12.07
CA THR A 96 13.82 -19.41 -12.87
C THR A 96 14.09 -19.04 -14.33
N ASP A 97 13.29 -19.52 -15.27
CA ASP A 97 13.44 -19.20 -16.71
C ASP A 97 13.51 -17.70 -17.03
N ASN A 98 12.96 -16.84 -16.16
CA ASN A 98 12.88 -15.38 -16.36
C ASN A 98 13.77 -14.57 -15.40
N LEU A 99 14.46 -15.21 -14.44
CA LEU A 99 15.24 -14.54 -13.38
C LEU A 99 16.71 -15.00 -13.36
N LEU A 100 17.62 -14.14 -13.80
CA LEU A 100 19.07 -14.33 -13.68
C LEU A 100 19.61 -13.67 -12.41
N ALA A 101 20.36 -14.42 -11.61
CA ALA A 101 21.12 -13.91 -10.46
C ALA A 101 22.61 -13.86 -10.79
N MET A 102 23.27 -12.71 -10.65
CA MET A 102 24.67 -12.54 -11.08
C MET A 102 25.51 -11.70 -10.11
N ALA A 103 26.83 -11.84 -10.20
CA ALA A 103 27.79 -10.85 -9.68
C ALA A 103 27.75 -9.56 -10.53
N ARG A 104 28.28 -8.45 -10.03
CA ARG A 104 28.38 -7.21 -10.82
C ARG A 104 29.29 -7.41 -12.04
N PRO A 105 28.94 -6.86 -13.22
CA PRO A 105 29.88 -6.72 -14.31
C PRO A 105 30.89 -5.58 -14.04
N SER A 106 31.91 -5.48 -14.89
CA SER A 106 32.70 -4.26 -15.09
C SER A 106 32.72 -3.88 -16.57
N THR A 107 33.09 -2.64 -16.91
CA THR A 107 33.23 -2.19 -18.32
C THR A 107 34.14 -3.14 -19.12
N GLU A 108 35.29 -3.52 -18.56
CA GLU A 108 36.27 -4.39 -19.23
C GLU A 108 35.71 -5.82 -19.44
N ILE A 109 34.84 -6.30 -18.54
CA ILE A 109 34.15 -7.59 -18.69
C ILE A 109 33.02 -7.48 -19.72
N ILE A 110 32.29 -6.36 -19.74
CA ILE A 110 31.18 -6.09 -20.68
C ILE A 110 31.69 -6.13 -22.12
N GLU A 111 32.80 -5.43 -22.39
CA GLU A 111 33.46 -5.42 -23.70
C GLU A 111 34.04 -6.79 -24.03
N LYS A 112 34.92 -7.33 -23.17
CA LYS A 112 35.70 -8.56 -23.46
C LYS A 112 34.83 -9.79 -23.75
N TYR A 113 33.68 -9.91 -23.09
CA TYR A 113 32.77 -11.03 -23.26
C TYR A 113 31.48 -10.66 -24.03
N ASN A 114 31.39 -9.44 -24.55
CA ASN A 114 30.22 -8.90 -25.24
C ASN A 114 28.90 -9.19 -24.48
N ILE A 115 28.88 -8.79 -23.21
CA ILE A 115 27.81 -9.10 -22.25
C ILE A 115 26.44 -8.58 -22.73
N ILE A 116 26.42 -7.45 -23.42
CA ILE A 116 25.19 -6.83 -23.94
C ILE A 116 24.53 -7.73 -25.01
N ASN A 117 25.30 -8.25 -25.97
CA ASN A 117 24.75 -9.17 -26.96
C ASN A 117 24.31 -10.51 -26.34
N GLN A 118 25.01 -11.00 -25.31
CA GLN A 118 24.55 -12.16 -24.54
C GLN A 118 23.22 -11.85 -23.83
N PHE A 119 23.05 -10.67 -23.23
CA PHE A 119 21.81 -10.29 -22.56
C PHE A 119 20.63 -10.21 -23.55
N LEU A 120 20.83 -9.56 -24.69
CA LEU A 120 19.83 -9.48 -25.76
C LEU A 120 19.48 -10.87 -26.31
N GLY A 121 20.47 -11.72 -26.56
CA GLY A 121 20.28 -13.11 -27.00
C GLY A 121 19.56 -14.00 -25.99
N CYS A 122 19.73 -13.75 -24.69
CA CYS A 122 18.96 -14.41 -23.63
C CYS A 122 17.55 -13.83 -23.42
N GLY A 123 17.19 -12.72 -24.08
CA GLY A 123 15.91 -12.03 -23.86
C GLY A 123 15.85 -11.20 -22.56
N LEU A 124 17.00 -10.82 -22.00
CA LEU A 124 17.07 -9.93 -20.83
C LEU A 124 16.68 -8.50 -21.24
N LYS A 125 15.63 -7.98 -20.58
CA LYS A 125 15.08 -6.63 -20.79
C LYS A 125 15.21 -5.72 -19.58
N THR A 126 15.54 -6.26 -18.41
CA THR A 126 15.69 -5.47 -17.17
C THR A 126 16.91 -5.88 -16.36
N ILE A 127 17.61 -4.90 -15.78
CA ILE A 127 18.68 -5.08 -14.80
C ILE A 127 18.27 -4.39 -13.49
N ILE A 128 18.41 -5.10 -12.38
CA ILE A 128 18.31 -4.55 -11.02
C ILE A 128 19.70 -4.57 -10.36
N ASN A 129 20.22 -3.37 -10.10
CA ASN A 129 21.40 -3.12 -9.30
C ASN A 129 21.00 -2.83 -7.84
N LEU A 130 21.57 -3.58 -6.89
CA LEU A 130 21.34 -3.40 -5.45
C LEU A 130 22.49 -2.68 -4.71
N GLN A 131 23.50 -2.21 -5.44
CA GLN A 131 24.68 -1.55 -4.89
C GLN A 131 24.50 -0.06 -4.64
N ARG A 132 25.31 0.51 -3.77
CA ARG A 132 25.46 1.97 -3.64
C ARG A 132 26.67 2.46 -4.46
N PRO A 133 26.63 3.67 -5.06
CA PRO A 133 27.80 4.26 -5.66
C PRO A 133 28.98 4.34 -4.66
N GLY A 134 30.19 4.04 -5.11
CA GLY A 134 31.40 3.98 -4.28
C GLY A 134 31.59 2.66 -3.50
N GLU A 135 30.68 1.70 -3.63
CA GLU A 135 30.74 0.42 -2.91
C GLU A 135 31.76 -0.55 -3.53
N HIS A 136 32.57 -1.20 -2.69
CA HIS A 136 33.61 -2.16 -3.11
C HIS A 136 34.62 -1.57 -4.11
N ALA A 137 35.05 -0.32 -3.89
CA ALA A 137 35.96 0.43 -4.76
C ALA A 137 37.39 -0.12 -4.89
N SER A 138 37.76 -1.13 -4.09
CA SER A 138 39.07 -1.77 -4.09
C SER A 138 38.99 -3.27 -4.38
N CYS A 139 37.86 -3.74 -4.93
CA CYS A 139 37.60 -5.14 -5.26
C CYS A 139 37.60 -5.29 -6.79
N GLY A 140 38.52 -6.11 -7.32
CA GLY A 140 38.70 -6.29 -8.76
C GLY A 140 39.04 -5.02 -9.53
N TYR A 141 38.20 -4.68 -10.50
CA TYR A 141 38.35 -3.51 -11.38
C TYR A 141 38.00 -2.18 -10.65
N PRO A 142 38.51 -1.03 -11.13
CA PRO A 142 38.16 0.27 -10.56
C PRO A 142 36.67 0.61 -10.73
N LEU A 143 36.20 1.62 -10.00
CA LEU A 143 34.88 2.20 -10.24
C LEU A 143 34.99 3.33 -11.27
N GLU A 144 34.04 3.38 -12.17
CA GLU A 144 33.85 4.49 -13.10
C GLU A 144 33.54 5.77 -12.32
N THR A 145 34.20 6.85 -12.69
CA THR A 145 34.18 8.12 -11.95
C THR A 145 32.83 8.84 -12.03
N GLU A 146 32.03 8.55 -13.07
CA GLU A 146 30.72 9.18 -13.30
C GLU A 146 29.57 8.39 -12.67
N SER A 147 29.54 7.06 -12.83
CA SER A 147 28.46 6.20 -12.29
C SER A 147 28.68 5.82 -10.82
N GLY A 148 29.94 5.73 -10.39
CA GLY A 148 30.32 5.18 -9.08
C GLY A 148 30.12 3.67 -8.95
N PHE A 149 29.93 2.94 -10.06
CA PHE A 149 29.93 1.48 -10.15
C PHE A 149 31.12 1.00 -10.99
N THR A 150 31.35 -0.31 -11.09
CA THR A 150 32.38 -0.90 -11.98
C THR A 150 32.07 -0.76 -13.47
N TYR A 151 30.92 -0.18 -13.83
CA TYR A 151 30.45 -0.03 -15.20
C TYR A 151 29.55 1.20 -15.34
N HIS A 152 29.32 1.65 -16.58
CA HIS A 152 28.31 2.66 -16.93
C HIS A 152 26.94 2.00 -17.16
N PRO A 153 25.88 2.30 -16.36
CA PRO A 153 24.52 1.81 -16.61
C PRO A 153 23.95 2.22 -17.98
N GLU A 154 24.45 3.33 -18.53
CA GLU A 154 23.99 3.94 -19.77
C GLU A 154 24.11 2.98 -20.96
N VAL A 155 25.18 2.20 -21.04
CA VAL A 155 25.44 1.26 -22.16
C VAL A 155 24.38 0.14 -22.24
N PHE A 156 23.76 -0.23 -21.11
CA PHE A 156 22.62 -1.16 -21.11
C PHE A 156 21.32 -0.46 -21.54
N MET A 157 21.12 0.79 -21.13
CA MET A 157 19.93 1.57 -21.49
C MET A 157 19.91 1.92 -22.99
N GLU A 158 21.07 2.23 -23.58
CA GLU A 158 21.25 2.43 -25.03
C GLU A 158 20.95 1.15 -25.84
N ALA A 159 21.25 -0.02 -25.28
CA ALA A 159 20.88 -1.32 -25.84
C ALA A 159 19.38 -1.68 -25.64
N GLY A 160 18.57 -0.79 -25.05
CA GLY A 160 17.14 -1.04 -24.80
C GLY A 160 16.88 -2.00 -23.63
N ILE A 161 17.78 -2.04 -22.64
CA ILE A 161 17.65 -2.83 -21.41
C ILE A 161 17.42 -1.87 -20.24
N TYR A 162 16.26 -1.96 -19.59
CA TYR A 162 15.87 -1.07 -18.49
C TYR A 162 16.75 -1.26 -17.26
N PHE A 163 17.15 -0.15 -16.63
CA PHE A 163 18.04 -0.16 -15.47
C PHE A 163 17.36 0.40 -14.21
N TYR A 164 17.30 -0.40 -13.14
CA TYR A 164 16.79 0.03 -11.83
C TYR A 164 17.86 -0.09 -10.76
N ASN A 165 18.10 1.00 -10.02
CA ASN A 165 19.05 1.06 -8.92
C ASN A 165 18.31 1.19 -7.57
N PHE A 166 18.37 0.15 -6.75
CA PHE A 166 17.86 0.15 -5.37
C PHE A 166 19.01 0.02 -4.39
N GLY A 167 19.64 1.16 -4.05
CA GLY A 167 20.85 1.22 -3.23
C GLY A 167 20.72 0.62 -1.81
N TRP A 168 20.89 -0.69 -1.70
CA TRP A 168 20.80 -1.47 -0.47
C TRP A 168 22.18 -1.55 0.19
N LYS A 169 22.32 -1.04 1.42
CA LYS A 169 23.60 -1.03 2.15
C LYS A 169 24.18 -2.45 2.27
N ASP A 170 25.45 -2.64 1.90
CA ASP A 170 26.05 -3.97 1.93
C ASP A 170 26.10 -4.61 3.32
N TYR A 171 26.10 -5.96 3.32
CA TYR A 171 25.88 -6.88 4.45
C TYR A 171 24.56 -6.72 5.23
N GLY A 172 23.91 -5.55 5.19
CA GLY A 172 22.66 -5.25 5.88
C GLY A 172 21.40 -5.79 5.21
N VAL A 173 20.25 -5.44 5.80
CA VAL A 173 18.90 -5.75 5.31
C VAL A 173 18.12 -4.45 5.05
N ALA A 174 17.25 -4.45 4.04
CA ALA A 174 16.32 -3.37 3.77
C ALA A 174 15.05 -3.50 4.65
N SER A 175 14.23 -2.44 4.74
CA SER A 175 12.92 -2.57 5.41
C SER A 175 11.96 -3.41 4.57
N LEU A 176 11.00 -4.06 5.23
CA LEU A 176 10.00 -4.89 4.55
C LEU A 176 9.16 -4.09 3.54
N THR A 177 8.97 -2.78 3.76
CA THR A 177 8.32 -1.87 2.80
C THR A 177 9.18 -1.64 1.56
N THR A 178 10.48 -1.34 1.71
CA THR A 178 11.37 -1.18 0.55
C THR A 178 11.51 -2.48 -0.24
N ILE A 179 11.50 -3.64 0.43
CA ILE A 179 11.48 -4.95 -0.25
C ILE A 179 10.16 -5.14 -1.01
N LEU A 180 9.02 -4.77 -0.43
CA LEU A 180 7.71 -4.82 -1.10
C LEU A 180 7.69 -3.94 -2.37
N ASP A 181 8.24 -2.74 -2.29
CA ASP A 181 8.35 -1.84 -3.45
C ASP A 181 9.29 -2.40 -4.53
N MET A 182 10.41 -3.02 -4.14
CA MET A 182 11.31 -3.71 -5.09
C MET A 182 10.64 -4.90 -5.78
N VAL A 183 9.98 -5.80 -5.04
CA VAL A 183 9.32 -6.97 -5.67
C VAL A 183 8.12 -6.60 -6.53
N LYS A 184 7.46 -5.46 -6.27
CA LYS A 184 6.46 -4.89 -7.19
C LYS A 184 7.07 -4.44 -8.51
N VAL A 185 8.22 -3.77 -8.49
CA VAL A 185 8.94 -3.38 -9.71
C VAL A 185 9.42 -4.61 -10.47
N MET A 186 9.87 -5.65 -9.77
CA MET A 186 10.17 -6.95 -10.38
C MET A 186 8.94 -7.58 -11.05
N SER A 187 7.82 -7.64 -10.33
CA SER A 187 6.57 -8.27 -10.80
C SER A 187 5.93 -7.55 -11.98
N PHE A 188 6.23 -6.25 -12.15
CA PHE A 188 5.94 -5.50 -13.36
C PHE A 188 6.95 -5.82 -14.48
N ALA A 189 8.25 -5.63 -14.23
CA ALA A 189 9.27 -5.68 -15.28
C ALA A 189 9.57 -7.09 -15.83
N VAL A 190 9.18 -8.15 -15.12
CA VAL A 190 9.15 -9.54 -15.66
C VAL A 190 8.11 -9.71 -16.78
N GLN A 191 7.08 -8.86 -16.84
CA GLN A 191 6.07 -8.87 -17.92
C GLN A 191 6.61 -8.27 -19.24
N GLU A 192 7.64 -7.42 -19.14
CA GLU A 192 8.31 -6.78 -20.28
C GLU A 192 9.47 -7.64 -20.86
N GLY A 193 9.87 -8.70 -20.15
CA GLY A 193 10.93 -9.62 -20.55
C GLY A 193 11.76 -10.12 -19.37
N LYS A 194 12.86 -10.84 -19.63
CA LYS A 194 13.66 -11.46 -18.56
C LYS A 194 14.45 -10.43 -17.76
N MET A 195 14.75 -10.76 -16.51
CA MET A 195 15.39 -9.85 -15.56
C MET A 195 16.71 -10.42 -15.01
N ALA A 196 17.75 -9.58 -14.97
CA ALA A 196 18.99 -9.84 -14.25
C ALA A 196 19.06 -9.03 -12.94
N ILE A 197 19.54 -9.64 -11.86
CA ILE A 197 19.64 -9.00 -10.54
C ILE A 197 21.04 -9.22 -9.97
N HIS A 198 21.67 -8.14 -9.50
CA HIS A 198 23.01 -8.21 -8.93
C HIS A 198 23.21 -7.34 -7.70
N CYS A 199 24.22 -7.71 -6.92
CA CYS A 199 24.93 -6.82 -6.01
C CYS A 199 26.42 -7.00 -6.33
N HIS A 200 27.33 -6.91 -5.37
CA HIS A 200 28.74 -7.26 -5.62
C HIS A 200 28.91 -8.72 -6.09
N ALA A 201 28.70 -9.70 -5.20
CA ALA A 201 28.85 -11.13 -5.52
C ALA A 201 27.56 -11.81 -6.01
N GLY A 202 26.42 -11.13 -5.93
CA GLY A 202 25.11 -11.73 -6.29
C GLY A 202 24.59 -12.79 -5.33
N LEU A 203 25.07 -12.83 -4.07
CA LEU A 203 24.74 -13.88 -3.09
C LEU A 203 23.93 -13.38 -1.88
N GLY A 204 24.31 -12.23 -1.30
CA GLY A 204 23.63 -11.66 -0.13
C GLY A 204 22.31 -10.97 -0.48
N ARG A 205 22.37 -9.66 -0.74
CA ARG A 205 21.22 -8.80 -1.10
C ARG A 205 20.37 -9.38 -2.23
N THR A 206 21.00 -9.82 -3.31
CA THR A 206 20.36 -10.49 -4.46
C THR A 206 19.56 -11.72 -4.04
N GLY A 207 20.16 -12.63 -3.26
CA GLY A 207 19.50 -13.85 -2.80
C GLY A 207 18.29 -13.57 -1.88
N VAL A 208 18.38 -12.53 -1.03
CA VAL A 208 17.23 -12.09 -0.21
C VAL A 208 16.12 -11.53 -1.07
N LEU A 209 16.42 -10.64 -2.03
CA LEU A 209 15.40 -10.06 -2.90
C LEU A 209 14.70 -11.14 -3.75
N LEU A 210 15.45 -12.10 -4.30
CA LEU A 210 14.91 -13.24 -5.05
C LEU A 210 14.00 -14.12 -4.18
N ALA A 211 14.41 -14.45 -2.95
CA ALA A 211 13.57 -15.24 -2.05
C ALA A 211 12.30 -14.47 -1.62
N CYS A 212 12.41 -13.16 -1.37
CA CYS A 212 11.26 -12.32 -1.10
C CYS A 212 10.32 -12.18 -2.31
N TYR A 213 10.86 -12.18 -3.55
CA TYR A 213 10.05 -12.19 -4.76
C TYR A 213 9.25 -13.49 -4.90
N LEU A 214 9.88 -14.64 -4.71
CA LEU A 214 9.21 -15.95 -4.75
C LEU A 214 8.16 -16.12 -3.63
N VAL A 215 8.38 -15.52 -2.46
CA VAL A 215 7.37 -15.40 -1.39
C VAL A 215 6.18 -14.52 -1.83
N PHE A 216 6.45 -13.46 -2.61
CA PHE A 216 5.44 -12.50 -3.07
C PHE A 216 4.58 -13.02 -4.23
N THR A 217 5.19 -13.61 -5.26
CA THR A 217 4.49 -14.16 -6.44
C THR A 217 3.97 -15.57 -6.18
N SER A 218 4.87 -16.47 -5.77
CA SER A 218 4.66 -17.92 -5.76
C SER A 218 4.12 -18.44 -4.43
N ARG A 219 3.79 -17.53 -3.50
CA ARG A 219 3.29 -17.78 -2.13
C ARG A 219 4.11 -18.80 -1.33
N MET A 220 5.36 -19.06 -1.72
CA MET A 220 6.24 -20.02 -1.06
C MET A 220 6.45 -19.62 0.40
N SER A 221 6.59 -20.59 1.31
CA SER A 221 7.10 -20.27 2.64
C SER A 221 8.54 -19.74 2.52
N ALA A 222 8.93 -18.85 3.43
CA ALA A 222 10.27 -18.26 3.45
C ALA A 222 11.39 -19.32 3.39
N ASP A 223 11.21 -20.46 4.07
CA ASP A 223 12.22 -21.52 4.10
C ASP A 223 12.29 -22.31 2.79
N GLN A 224 11.16 -22.56 2.11
CA GLN A 224 11.16 -23.12 0.75
C GLN A 224 11.85 -22.17 -0.23
N ALA A 225 11.55 -20.86 -0.19
CA ALA A 225 12.18 -19.87 -1.05
C ALA A 225 13.69 -19.74 -0.79
N ILE A 226 14.12 -19.76 0.48
CA ILE A 226 15.54 -19.80 0.88
C ILE A 226 16.23 -21.06 0.31
N LEU A 227 15.59 -22.23 0.38
CA LEU A 227 16.14 -23.48 -0.15
C LEU A 227 16.25 -23.45 -1.68
N PHE A 228 15.19 -23.07 -2.39
CA PHE A 228 15.15 -23.00 -3.85
C PHE A 228 16.24 -22.05 -4.41
N VAL A 229 16.34 -20.82 -3.89
CA VAL A 229 17.39 -19.86 -4.29
C VAL A 229 18.80 -20.42 -4.01
N ARG A 230 18.98 -21.22 -2.95
CA ARG A 230 20.26 -21.87 -2.62
C ARG A 230 20.54 -23.15 -3.41
N ALA A 231 19.53 -23.80 -3.95
CA ALA A 231 19.68 -24.91 -4.90
C ALA A 231 20.18 -24.38 -6.25
N LYS A 232 19.52 -23.34 -6.76
CA LYS A 232 19.85 -22.68 -8.03
C LYS A 232 21.14 -21.88 -7.98
N ARG A 233 21.42 -21.19 -6.86
CA ARG A 233 22.65 -20.40 -6.66
C ARG A 233 23.25 -20.66 -5.27
N PRO A 234 24.18 -21.63 -5.15
CA PRO A 234 24.81 -22.02 -3.90
C PRO A 234 25.38 -20.84 -3.10
N SER A 235 25.37 -20.97 -1.77
CA SER A 235 25.86 -19.95 -0.82
C SER A 235 25.13 -18.59 -0.83
N SER A 236 23.97 -18.48 -1.49
CA SER A 236 23.06 -17.33 -1.36
C SER A 236 22.45 -17.21 0.05
N ILE A 237 22.05 -15.99 0.43
CA ILE A 237 21.45 -15.63 1.74
C ILE A 237 22.41 -15.99 2.88
N GLN A 238 23.36 -15.09 3.16
CA GLN A 238 24.60 -15.44 3.86
C GLN A 238 24.53 -15.26 5.37
N THR A 239 23.91 -14.17 5.85
CA THR A 239 23.87 -13.80 7.28
C THR A 239 22.61 -14.30 7.99
N ARG A 240 22.63 -14.34 9.34
CA ARG A 240 21.43 -14.64 10.13
C ARG A 240 20.39 -13.53 9.99
N GLY A 241 20.82 -12.27 9.90
CA GLY A 241 19.90 -11.14 9.62
C GLY A 241 19.17 -11.28 8.27
N GLN A 242 19.87 -11.69 7.21
CA GLN A 242 19.26 -11.92 5.90
C GLN A 242 18.23 -13.07 5.91
N LEU A 243 18.50 -14.14 6.65
CA LEU A 243 17.57 -15.26 6.79
C LEU A 243 16.30 -14.89 7.60
N LEU A 244 16.45 -14.07 8.65
CA LEU A 244 15.31 -13.52 9.39
C LEU A 244 14.49 -12.55 8.54
N CYS A 245 15.14 -11.72 7.71
CA CYS A 245 14.46 -10.75 6.84
C CYS A 245 13.48 -11.40 5.85
N VAL A 246 13.83 -12.52 5.21
CA VAL A 246 12.89 -13.26 4.33
C VAL A 246 11.70 -13.83 5.12
N ARG A 247 11.95 -14.35 6.34
CA ARG A 247 10.89 -14.88 7.22
C ARG A 247 9.95 -13.78 7.74
N GLU A 248 10.50 -12.62 8.09
CA GLU A 248 9.74 -11.43 8.47
C GLU A 248 8.93 -10.88 7.28
N PHE A 249 9.51 -10.87 6.08
CA PHE A 249 8.81 -10.47 4.85
C PHE A 249 7.62 -11.39 4.54
N ALA A 250 7.79 -12.71 4.62
CA ALA A 250 6.68 -13.66 4.45
C ALA A 250 5.55 -13.43 5.47
N ARG A 251 5.88 -13.20 6.76
CA ARG A 251 4.88 -12.88 7.79
C ARG A 251 4.21 -11.52 7.60
N PHE A 252 4.88 -10.58 6.93
CA PHE A 252 4.36 -9.26 6.58
C PHE A 252 3.43 -9.29 5.36
N VAL A 253 3.75 -10.09 4.34
CA VAL A 253 2.97 -10.20 3.09
C VAL A 253 1.77 -11.15 3.22
N ALA A 254 1.88 -12.24 3.98
CA ALA A 254 0.78 -13.21 4.17
C ALA A 254 -0.60 -12.57 4.50
N PRO A 255 -0.76 -11.67 5.50
CA PRO A 255 -2.05 -11.05 5.81
C PRO A 255 -2.56 -10.08 4.73
N LEU A 256 -1.72 -9.71 3.75
CA LEU A 256 -2.11 -8.94 2.57
C LEU A 256 -2.64 -9.85 1.45
N GLN A 257 -2.10 -11.08 1.34
CA GLN A 257 -2.45 -12.08 0.32
C GLN A 257 -3.75 -12.85 0.61
N CYS A 258 -4.26 -12.83 1.85
CA CYS A 258 -5.55 -13.45 2.20
C CYS A 258 -6.71 -12.76 1.47
N VAL A 259 -7.43 -13.52 0.63
CA VAL A 259 -8.63 -13.09 -0.11
C VAL A 259 -9.89 -13.40 0.68
N PHE A 260 -9.90 -14.50 1.44
CA PHE A 260 -10.97 -14.94 2.31
C PHE A 260 -10.51 -15.06 3.77
N SER A 261 -11.36 -14.68 4.73
CA SER A 261 -11.10 -14.80 6.17
C SER A 261 -11.68 -16.07 6.81
N SER A 262 -12.69 -16.67 6.18
CA SER A 262 -13.34 -17.92 6.60
C SER A 262 -12.44 -19.16 6.49
N VAL A 263 -11.44 -19.12 5.61
CA VAL A 263 -10.68 -20.29 5.13
C VAL A 263 -9.19 -20.16 5.46
N GLU A 264 -8.51 -21.30 5.61
CA GLU A 264 -7.09 -21.35 5.98
C GLU A 264 -6.17 -20.77 4.87
N PRO A 265 -5.05 -20.07 5.19
CA PRO A 265 -4.65 -19.57 6.50
C PRO A 265 -5.66 -18.56 7.07
N ARG A 266 -6.24 -18.89 8.22
CA ARG A 266 -7.36 -18.12 8.78
C ARG A 266 -6.92 -16.72 9.15
N SER A 267 -7.50 -15.72 8.49
CA SER A 267 -7.21 -14.31 8.74
C SER A 267 -8.35 -13.65 9.52
N HIS A 268 -8.03 -12.59 10.27
CA HIS A 268 -9.06 -11.85 11.00
C HIS A 268 -10.00 -11.16 9.99
N ALA A 269 -11.31 -11.36 10.17
CA ALA A 269 -12.35 -10.79 9.33
C ALA A 269 -12.17 -9.28 9.17
N PHE A 270 -12.34 -8.79 7.94
CA PHE A 270 -11.96 -7.46 7.52
C PHE A 270 -13.11 -6.71 6.84
N THR A 271 -13.06 -5.38 6.88
CA THR A 271 -14.02 -4.53 6.15
C THR A 271 -13.52 -4.26 4.71
N LEU A 272 -14.41 -3.78 3.84
CA LEU A 272 -14.07 -3.44 2.45
C LEU A 272 -12.90 -2.43 2.36
N SER A 273 -12.93 -1.34 3.14
CA SER A 273 -11.86 -0.33 3.15
C SER A 273 -10.51 -0.90 3.66
N GLN A 274 -10.54 -1.89 4.55
CA GLN A 274 -9.34 -2.63 4.96
C GLN A 274 -8.81 -3.53 3.83
N TYR A 275 -9.69 -4.27 3.15
CA TYR A 275 -9.30 -5.10 2.00
C TYR A 275 -8.71 -4.25 0.86
N LEU A 276 -9.36 -3.15 0.47
CA LEU A 276 -8.86 -2.22 -0.55
C LEU A 276 -7.50 -1.61 -0.17
N THR A 277 -7.23 -1.44 1.13
CA THR A 277 -5.91 -1.00 1.62
C THR A 277 -4.86 -2.12 1.47
N ARG A 278 -5.17 -3.37 1.85
CA ARG A 278 -4.29 -4.54 1.62
C ARG A 278 -4.00 -4.75 0.13
N GLN A 279 -5.04 -4.70 -0.70
CA GLN A 279 -4.96 -4.79 -2.16
C GLN A 279 -4.04 -3.72 -2.75
N ARG A 280 -4.13 -2.46 -2.30
CA ARG A 280 -3.21 -1.38 -2.72
C ARG A 280 -1.74 -1.68 -2.37
N HIS A 281 -1.49 -2.41 -1.29
CA HIS A 281 -0.15 -2.88 -0.94
C HIS A 281 0.36 -4.07 -1.77
N LEU A 282 -0.49 -4.78 -2.52
CA LEU A 282 -0.06 -5.83 -3.47
C LEU A 282 -0.04 -5.37 -4.93
N LEU A 283 -1.11 -4.70 -5.39
CA LEU A 283 -1.25 -4.31 -6.80
C LEU A 283 -0.17 -3.31 -7.23
N HIS A 284 0.18 -3.39 -8.51
CA HIS A 284 1.17 -2.56 -9.20
C HIS A 284 0.72 -2.33 -10.67
N GLY A 285 1.53 -1.64 -11.46
CA GLY A 285 1.29 -1.42 -12.89
C GLY A 285 -0.11 -0.84 -13.21
N TYR A 286 -0.78 -1.45 -14.18
CA TYR A 286 -2.13 -1.09 -14.61
C TYR A 286 -3.23 -1.53 -13.63
N GLU A 287 -3.09 -2.70 -12.98
CA GLU A 287 -4.09 -3.20 -12.03
C GLU A 287 -4.32 -2.22 -10.86
N ALA A 288 -3.24 -1.63 -10.34
CA ALA A 288 -3.31 -0.63 -9.26
C ALA A 288 -4.06 0.66 -9.65
N ARG A 289 -4.25 0.94 -10.95
CA ARG A 289 -5.00 2.09 -11.45
C ARG A 289 -6.48 1.75 -11.56
N TYR A 290 -6.81 0.67 -12.25
CA TYR A 290 -8.21 0.24 -12.46
C TYR A 290 -8.86 -0.23 -11.15
N MET A 291 -8.18 -1.08 -10.39
CA MET A 291 -8.70 -1.68 -9.15
C MET A 291 -8.32 -0.86 -7.90
N LYS A 292 -8.24 0.47 -8.03
CA LYS A 292 -7.87 1.38 -6.92
C LYS A 292 -8.95 1.45 -5.83
N HIS A 293 -10.22 1.25 -6.22
CA HIS A 293 -11.41 1.40 -5.37
C HIS A 293 -12.36 0.19 -5.43
N VAL A 294 -12.10 -0.81 -6.27
CA VAL A 294 -12.93 -2.01 -6.45
C VAL A 294 -12.10 -3.26 -6.09
N PRO A 295 -12.62 -4.24 -5.33
CA PRO A 295 -11.95 -5.51 -5.07
C PRO A 295 -11.58 -6.25 -6.36
N LYS A 296 -10.35 -6.78 -6.45
CA LYS A 296 -9.87 -7.53 -7.63
C LYS A 296 -10.78 -8.71 -7.95
N ILE A 297 -11.32 -9.39 -6.95
CA ILE A 297 -12.27 -10.51 -7.13
C ILE A 297 -13.61 -10.07 -7.73
N VAL A 298 -14.21 -8.98 -7.23
CA VAL A 298 -15.46 -8.42 -7.77
C VAL A 298 -15.25 -7.95 -9.21
N TYR A 299 -14.24 -7.12 -9.45
CA TYR A 299 -13.92 -6.60 -10.78
C TYR A 299 -13.62 -7.72 -11.79
N LEU A 300 -12.86 -8.74 -11.39
CA LEU A 300 -12.53 -9.88 -12.24
C LEU A 300 -13.77 -10.72 -12.57
N VAL A 301 -14.61 -11.05 -11.57
CA VAL A 301 -15.84 -11.83 -11.80
C VAL A 301 -16.79 -11.07 -12.71
N CYS A 302 -17.08 -9.79 -12.45
CA CYS A 302 -17.94 -8.97 -13.31
C CYS A 302 -17.42 -8.95 -14.76
N ARG A 303 -16.11 -8.76 -14.96
CA ARG A 303 -15.52 -8.81 -16.31
C ARG A 303 -15.65 -10.18 -16.96
N LEU A 304 -15.44 -11.28 -16.23
CA LEU A 304 -15.56 -12.65 -16.77
C LEU A 304 -17.01 -12.99 -17.15
N LEU A 305 -17.99 -12.56 -16.36
CA LEU A 305 -19.40 -12.72 -16.67
C LEU A 305 -19.80 -11.97 -17.95
N LEU A 306 -19.26 -10.76 -18.17
CA LEU A 306 -19.41 -10.05 -19.44
C LEU A 306 -18.63 -10.71 -20.59
N ASP A 307 -17.38 -11.15 -20.38
CA ASP A 307 -16.57 -11.89 -21.36
C ASP A 307 -17.32 -13.16 -21.86
N ILE A 308 -18.11 -13.84 -20.99
CA ILE A 308 -19.00 -14.97 -21.31
C ILE A 308 -20.27 -14.53 -22.06
N ALA A 309 -20.92 -13.45 -21.62
CA ALA A 309 -22.12 -12.89 -22.26
C ALA A 309 -21.85 -12.38 -23.69
N GLU A 310 -20.65 -11.84 -23.93
CA GLU A 310 -20.22 -11.26 -25.22
C GLU A 310 -19.40 -12.22 -26.09
N ASN A 311 -19.03 -13.41 -25.59
CA ASN A 311 -18.20 -14.43 -26.26
C ASN A 311 -16.76 -13.97 -26.63
N LYS A 312 -16.13 -13.14 -25.79
CA LYS A 312 -14.82 -12.50 -26.05
C LYS A 312 -13.60 -13.44 -25.86
N TYR A 313 -13.76 -14.72 -26.20
CA TYR A 313 -12.81 -15.81 -25.92
C TYR A 313 -11.44 -15.64 -26.60
N THR A 314 -11.41 -15.23 -27.86
CA THR A 314 -10.35 -15.59 -28.82
C THR A 314 -9.01 -14.85 -28.69
N ALA A 315 -8.88 -13.85 -27.81
CA ALA A 315 -7.69 -13.01 -27.72
C ALA A 315 -6.71 -13.37 -26.59
N LYS A 316 -7.18 -13.95 -25.46
CA LYS A 316 -6.35 -14.14 -24.25
C LYS A 316 -5.75 -15.53 -24.10
N GLU A 317 -6.39 -16.55 -24.65
CA GLU A 317 -6.00 -17.96 -24.44
C GLU A 317 -4.56 -18.21 -24.91
N LYS A 318 -4.19 -17.57 -26.03
CA LYS A 318 -2.84 -17.57 -26.64
C LYS A 318 -1.75 -16.86 -25.82
N TYR A 319 -2.08 -16.16 -24.74
CA TYR A 319 -1.14 -15.44 -23.87
C TYR A 319 -0.98 -16.10 -22.50
N LEU A 320 -1.87 -17.03 -22.12
CA LEU A 320 -1.73 -17.81 -20.87
C LEU A 320 -1.05 -19.17 -21.08
N THR A 321 -0.97 -19.69 -22.31
CA THR A 321 -0.34 -21.00 -22.59
C THR A 321 1.20 -20.97 -22.53
N GLU A 322 1.81 -19.79 -22.44
CA GLU A 322 3.28 -19.60 -22.50
C GLU A 322 3.92 -19.26 -21.13
N ILE A 323 3.16 -19.34 -20.03
CA ILE A 323 3.71 -19.22 -18.67
C ILE A 323 4.24 -20.60 -18.23
N PRO A 324 5.56 -20.78 -17.99
CA PRO A 324 6.09 -22.06 -17.51
C PRO A 324 5.53 -22.43 -16.13
N ASP A 325 5.29 -23.72 -15.90
CA ASP A 325 4.88 -24.23 -14.59
C ASP A 325 6.05 -24.18 -13.59
N LEU A 326 6.24 -23.00 -13.02
CA LEU A 326 7.24 -22.72 -11.99
C LEU A 326 7.01 -23.58 -10.73
N ALA A 327 5.77 -23.97 -10.43
CA ALA A 327 5.48 -24.83 -9.28
C ALA A 327 6.02 -26.25 -9.51
N ALA A 328 5.86 -26.82 -10.71
CA ALA A 328 6.48 -28.09 -11.07
C ALA A 328 8.02 -28.02 -11.07
N GLU A 329 8.60 -26.89 -11.49
CA GLU A 329 10.07 -26.68 -11.39
C GLU A 329 10.53 -26.61 -9.92
N ILE A 330 9.78 -25.91 -9.07
CA ILE A 330 10.01 -25.78 -7.62
C ILE A 330 9.94 -27.15 -6.93
N GLU A 331 8.86 -27.92 -7.14
CA GLU A 331 8.68 -29.23 -6.51
C GLU A 331 9.77 -30.21 -6.92
N LYS A 332 10.12 -30.26 -8.22
CA LYS A 332 11.24 -31.05 -8.74
C LYS A 332 12.57 -30.66 -8.09
N THR A 333 12.86 -29.36 -8.03
CA THR A 333 14.12 -28.83 -7.46
C THR A 333 14.24 -29.13 -5.96
N ILE A 334 13.17 -28.92 -5.19
CA ILE A 334 13.16 -29.16 -3.74
C ILE A 334 13.26 -30.67 -3.44
N SER A 335 12.52 -31.50 -4.18
CA SER A 335 12.53 -32.96 -3.99
C SER A 335 13.89 -33.57 -4.32
N GLN A 336 14.53 -33.15 -5.41
CA GLN A 336 15.90 -33.55 -5.75
C GLN A 336 16.90 -33.12 -4.68
N GLN A 337 16.78 -31.91 -4.11
CA GLN A 337 17.68 -31.46 -3.06
C GLN A 337 17.46 -32.20 -1.73
N ALA A 338 16.22 -32.57 -1.38
CA ALA A 338 15.93 -33.41 -0.22
C ALA A 338 16.59 -34.80 -0.35
N LEU A 339 16.46 -35.44 -1.52
CA LEU A 339 17.14 -36.70 -1.84
C LEU A 339 18.67 -36.57 -1.76
N GLN A 340 19.26 -35.48 -2.28
CA GLN A 340 20.70 -35.24 -2.19
C GLN A 340 21.21 -34.98 -0.75
N GLN A 341 20.41 -34.34 0.11
CA GLN A 341 20.75 -34.19 1.53
C GLN A 341 20.68 -35.53 2.25
N LEU A 342 19.62 -36.31 2.02
CA LEU A 342 19.47 -37.67 2.56
C LEU A 342 20.65 -38.56 2.15
N GLY A 343 21.01 -38.57 0.86
CA GLY A 343 22.16 -39.33 0.35
C GLY A 343 23.51 -38.90 0.94
N LYS A 344 23.68 -37.61 1.30
CA LYS A 344 24.89 -37.12 1.99
C LYS A 344 24.93 -37.51 3.46
N GLU A 345 23.80 -37.46 4.18
CA GLU A 345 23.75 -37.93 5.57
C GLU A 345 23.87 -39.46 5.68
N MET A 346 23.31 -40.23 4.74
CA MET A 346 23.45 -41.69 4.69
C MET A 346 24.90 -42.11 4.37
N ARG A 347 25.56 -41.44 3.41
CA ARG A 347 26.99 -41.66 3.12
C ARG A 347 27.88 -41.26 4.30
N GLY A 348 27.49 -40.23 5.06
CA GLY A 348 28.13 -39.86 6.33
C GLY A 348 27.90 -40.84 7.49
N LYS A 349 26.98 -41.81 7.34
CA LYS A 349 26.70 -42.91 8.29
C LYS A 349 27.21 -44.27 7.81
N GLY A 350 28.00 -44.32 6.73
CA GLY A 350 28.61 -45.55 6.22
C GLY A 350 27.69 -46.51 5.46
N ILE A 351 26.46 -46.10 5.13
CA ILE A 351 25.49 -46.96 4.43
C ILE A 351 25.69 -46.82 2.92
N LEU A 352 25.99 -47.94 2.24
CA LEU A 352 26.09 -48.01 0.79
C LEU A 352 24.69 -48.13 0.15
N MET A 353 24.47 -47.39 -0.94
CA MET A 353 23.22 -47.42 -1.70
C MET A 353 23.53 -47.39 -3.20
N THR A 354 23.06 -48.41 -3.93
CA THR A 354 23.03 -48.45 -5.39
C THR A 354 21.82 -47.68 -5.90
N LEU A 355 22.03 -46.59 -6.64
CA LEU A 355 20.93 -45.93 -7.34
C LEU A 355 20.44 -46.79 -8.53
N PRO A 356 19.15 -46.70 -8.92
CA PRO A 356 18.67 -47.29 -10.16
C PRO A 356 19.37 -46.70 -11.39
N ASN A 357 19.79 -47.57 -12.32
CA ASN A 357 20.40 -47.15 -13.59
C ASN A 357 19.34 -46.68 -14.60
N SER A 358 18.98 -45.39 -14.55
CA SER A 358 18.24 -44.73 -15.63
C SER A 358 18.48 -43.22 -15.67
N LEU A 359 19.65 -42.80 -16.18
CA LEU A 359 19.92 -41.47 -16.78
C LEU A 359 21.38 -41.36 -17.29
N GLN A 360 21.74 -42.14 -18.32
CA GLN A 360 22.95 -41.94 -19.12
C GLN A 360 22.71 -42.21 -20.61
N SER A 361 22.53 -41.14 -21.39
CA SER A 361 23.04 -41.01 -22.76
C SER A 361 22.74 -39.60 -23.28
N SER A 362 23.64 -39.06 -24.11
CA SER A 362 23.52 -37.72 -24.68
C SER A 362 24.23 -37.67 -26.04
N THR A 363 23.49 -37.50 -27.13
CA THR A 363 24.03 -37.26 -28.48
C THR A 363 22.96 -36.55 -29.34
N PRO A 364 23.33 -35.84 -30.42
CA PRO A 364 22.51 -34.78 -31.04
C PRO A 364 21.55 -35.25 -32.16
N PRO A 365 20.60 -34.38 -32.60
CA PRO A 365 19.60 -34.71 -33.62
C PRO A 365 20.04 -34.37 -35.07
N PRO A 366 19.45 -35.02 -36.08
CA PRO A 366 19.48 -34.58 -37.48
C PRO A 366 18.09 -34.18 -38.05
N GLU A 367 18.01 -32.93 -38.52
CA GLU A 367 17.32 -32.46 -39.75
C GLU A 367 15.80 -32.69 -40.00
N GLN A 368 15.32 -32.17 -41.13
CA GLN A 368 13.92 -31.84 -41.45
C GLN A 368 13.28 -32.80 -42.48
N VAL A 369 12.01 -33.15 -42.32
CA VAL A 369 11.04 -33.43 -43.41
C VAL A 369 9.62 -33.01 -42.94
N GLU A 370 8.75 -32.65 -43.88
CA GLU A 370 7.37 -32.17 -43.66
C GLU A 370 6.29 -33.27 -43.48
N ASN A 371 5.06 -32.80 -43.19
CA ASN A 371 3.75 -33.29 -43.71
C ASN A 371 2.90 -34.38 -42.99
N ILE A 372 1.73 -33.90 -42.51
CA ILE A 372 0.35 -34.41 -42.78
C ILE A 372 -0.32 -35.46 -41.83
N ASN A 373 -1.59 -35.16 -41.52
CA ASN A 373 -2.73 -35.98 -41.02
C ASN A 373 -2.79 -36.56 -39.59
N VAL A 374 -3.45 -35.78 -38.70
CA VAL A 374 -4.81 -36.09 -38.16
C VAL A 374 -5.19 -37.56 -37.89
N ASN A 375 -5.35 -37.94 -36.60
CA ASN A 375 -6.66 -38.41 -36.09
C ASN A 375 -6.83 -38.50 -34.55
N LYS A 376 -8.10 -38.71 -34.16
CA LYS A 376 -8.71 -38.63 -32.81
C LYS A 376 -8.30 -39.71 -31.76
N ALA A 377 -7.94 -39.21 -30.57
CA ALA A 377 -8.68 -39.31 -29.28
C ALA A 377 -8.70 -40.58 -28.37
N LEU A 378 -9.00 -40.27 -27.08
CA LEU A 378 -9.68 -41.03 -26.00
C LEU A 378 -8.88 -41.69 -24.83
N ILE A 379 -9.29 -41.27 -23.62
CA ILE A 379 -9.42 -42.01 -22.33
C ILE A 379 -8.15 -42.46 -21.58
N PHE A 380 -7.98 -41.89 -20.37
CA PHE A 380 -7.90 -42.61 -19.07
C PHE A 380 -8.34 -41.60 -17.98
N ARG A 381 -9.58 -41.61 -17.47
CA ARG A 381 -10.22 -42.52 -16.50
C ARG A 381 -9.61 -42.43 -15.09
N SER A 382 -10.32 -41.71 -14.21
CA SER A 382 -10.04 -41.62 -12.77
C SER A 382 -10.23 -42.97 -12.07
N PHE A 383 -9.49 -43.19 -10.98
CA PHE A 383 -9.81 -44.20 -9.98
C PHE A 383 -10.43 -43.55 -8.75
N SER A 384 -11.50 -44.17 -8.25
CA SER A 384 -12.11 -43.91 -6.96
C SER A 384 -12.69 -45.23 -6.47
N ASP A 385 -12.11 -45.80 -5.43
CA ASP A 385 -12.63 -46.99 -4.75
C ASP A 385 -13.05 -46.65 -3.32
N SER A 386 -13.99 -47.43 -2.79
CA SER A 386 -14.71 -47.12 -1.55
C SER A 386 -15.20 -48.38 -0.83
N ALA A 387 -15.61 -48.17 0.42
CA ALA A 387 -16.64 -48.90 1.18
C ALA A 387 -16.20 -49.73 2.41
N LEU A 388 -17.25 -50.01 3.21
CA LEU A 388 -17.39 -50.88 4.39
C LEU A 388 -16.74 -50.48 5.74
N ASP A 389 -17.38 -50.75 6.89
CA ASP A 389 -18.84 -50.61 7.18
C ASP A 389 -19.20 -50.64 8.68
N THR A 390 -20.42 -50.17 9.00
CA THR A 390 -21.32 -50.43 10.16
C THR A 390 -20.86 -50.71 11.61
N LEU A 391 -21.80 -50.44 12.54
CA LEU A 391 -21.91 -50.82 13.97
C LEU A 391 -21.26 -49.86 15.00
N GLY A 392 -21.96 -49.37 16.02
CA GLY A 392 -23.42 -49.45 16.26
C GLY A 392 -23.93 -48.73 17.53
N SER A 393 -24.97 -47.91 17.34
CA SER A 393 -26.11 -47.60 18.23
C SER A 393 -26.02 -47.61 19.78
N ARG A 394 -26.60 -46.55 20.39
CA ARG A 394 -27.19 -46.43 21.76
C ARG A 394 -26.21 -46.36 22.96
N SER A 395 -26.58 -45.84 24.14
CA SER A 395 -27.57 -44.79 24.56
C SER A 395 -27.51 -44.63 26.10
N LEU A 396 -28.05 -43.52 26.65
CA LEU A 396 -28.36 -43.31 28.10
C LEU A 396 -27.12 -43.20 29.03
N LEU A 397 -27.18 -42.67 30.27
CA LEU A 397 -27.93 -41.55 30.88
C LEU A 397 -27.33 -41.32 32.30
N ASN A 398 -27.57 -40.17 32.93
CA ASN A 398 -27.41 -39.92 34.40
C ASN A 398 -25.97 -39.93 34.98
N LYS A 399 -25.68 -39.44 36.19
CA LYS A 399 -26.13 -38.27 37.01
C LYS A 399 -25.24 -38.18 38.28
N HIS A 400 -25.42 -37.14 39.11
CA HIS A 400 -24.83 -36.90 40.45
C HIS A 400 -23.32 -36.57 40.46
N CYS A 401 -22.81 -35.45 41.01
CA CYS A 401 -23.29 -34.36 41.89
C CYS A 401 -23.27 -34.60 43.42
N LEU A 402 -22.91 -33.54 44.18
CA LEU A 402 -22.72 -33.39 45.65
C LEU A 402 -21.40 -33.99 46.19
N PHE A 403 -20.55 -33.32 46.98
CA PHE A 403 -20.73 -32.46 48.17
C PHE A 403 -20.07 -31.05 48.00
N GLN A 404 -20.47 -29.91 48.61
CA GLN A 404 -20.65 -29.52 50.04
C GLN A 404 -19.33 -29.61 50.85
N THR A 405 -18.92 -28.66 51.71
CA THR A 405 -19.60 -27.63 52.56
C THR A 405 -19.08 -26.19 52.32
N ARG A 406 -19.81 -25.08 52.57
CA ARG A 406 -20.28 -24.44 53.86
C ARG A 406 -19.11 -24.12 54.83
N LEU A 407 -19.08 -23.03 55.61
CA LEU A 407 -20.01 -21.92 55.97
C LEU A 407 -19.25 -20.57 55.84
N ALA A 408 -19.81 -19.35 55.89
CA ALA A 408 -21.14 -18.71 55.73
C ALA A 408 -20.89 -17.17 55.63
N GLU A 409 -21.75 -16.15 55.84
CA GLU A 409 -23.15 -16.01 56.30
C GLU A 409 -23.80 -14.72 55.70
N SER A 410 -24.66 -13.97 56.42
CA SER A 410 -25.49 -12.84 55.90
C SER A 410 -25.98 -11.93 57.08
N PRO A 411 -26.96 -10.97 57.00
CA PRO A 411 -27.81 -10.50 55.87
C PRO A 411 -28.12 -8.95 55.83
N LEU A 412 -29.17 -8.58 55.06
CA LEU A 412 -30.19 -7.51 55.26
C LEU A 412 -30.20 -6.17 54.47
N LEU A 413 -31.46 -5.80 54.13
CA LEU A 413 -32.09 -4.47 53.94
C LEU A 413 -31.86 -3.62 52.66
N SER A 414 -32.94 -3.50 51.89
CA SER A 414 -33.46 -2.23 51.32
C SER A 414 -34.33 -1.51 52.39
N PRO A 415 -34.75 -0.23 52.23
CA PRO A 415 -35.91 0.11 51.37
C PRO A 415 -35.86 1.52 50.72
N GLU A 416 -37.02 2.00 50.28
CA GLU A 416 -37.30 3.22 49.50
C GLU A 416 -37.46 4.51 50.33
N ASN A 417 -37.81 5.64 49.66
CA ASN A 417 -38.66 6.80 50.07
C ASN A 417 -38.07 8.19 49.73
N CYS A 418 -38.83 9.25 49.39
CA CYS A 418 -40.30 9.39 49.21
C CYS A 418 -40.71 10.67 48.42
N ILE A 419 -42.01 10.73 48.03
CA ILE A 419 -42.87 11.94 47.85
C ILE A 419 -42.46 12.96 46.74
N SER A 420 -43.22 13.31 45.68
CA SER A 420 -44.67 13.46 45.39
C SER A 420 -45.29 14.82 45.74
N PHE A 421 -45.85 15.55 44.76
CA PHE A 421 -47.24 16.07 44.78
C PHE A 421 -47.64 16.67 43.40
N LYS A 422 -48.90 17.12 43.28
CA LYS A 422 -49.64 17.49 42.03
C LYS A 422 -50.01 19.02 42.03
N PRO A 423 -50.97 19.54 41.23
CA PRO A 423 -50.97 19.75 39.76
C PRO A 423 -51.40 21.20 39.34
N ASP A 424 -51.91 21.34 38.11
CA ASP A 424 -52.91 22.32 37.62
C ASP A 424 -52.53 23.77 37.18
N SER A 425 -52.42 23.90 35.84
CA SER A 425 -53.39 24.66 34.99
C SER A 425 -53.10 26.10 34.46
N LEU A 426 -53.78 26.39 33.33
CA LEU A 426 -54.28 27.68 32.80
C LEU A 426 -53.36 28.76 32.16
N ALA A 427 -53.37 28.75 30.82
CA ALA A 427 -53.93 29.80 29.93
C ALA A 427 -53.17 31.13 29.58
N GLY A 428 -53.62 31.76 28.47
CA GLY A 428 -53.14 33.02 27.87
C GLY A 428 -52.37 32.79 26.55
N SER A 429 -52.87 33.08 25.33
CA SER A 429 -53.45 34.32 24.75
C SER A 429 -52.41 35.47 24.69
N SER A 430 -52.26 36.25 23.61
CA SER A 430 -53.05 36.46 22.37
C SER A 430 -52.13 37.00 21.24
N ALA A 431 -52.21 36.51 19.99
CA ALA A 431 -52.98 37.04 18.85
C ALA A 431 -52.39 38.24 18.05
N SER A 432 -52.73 38.25 16.75
CA SER A 432 -53.14 39.41 15.92
C SER A 432 -52.25 39.93 14.77
N LEU A 433 -52.98 40.40 13.73
CA LEU A 433 -52.66 41.36 12.66
C LEU A 433 -51.91 40.92 11.36
N ASP A 434 -52.67 41.09 10.27
CA ASP A 434 -52.34 41.81 9.03
C ASP A 434 -51.53 41.16 7.88
N GLU A 435 -52.32 40.52 7.00
CA GLU A 435 -52.30 40.74 5.55
C GLU A 435 -52.15 42.23 5.15
N PRO A 436 -51.64 42.61 3.96
CA PRO A 436 -52.51 42.51 2.77
C PRO A 436 -51.87 42.39 1.36
N LYS A 437 -52.59 41.66 0.49
CA LYS A 437 -52.99 42.04 -0.90
C LYS A 437 -52.04 42.09 -2.12
N LYS A 438 -52.66 41.68 -3.25
CA LYS A 438 -52.60 42.18 -4.65
C LYS A 438 -51.38 41.82 -5.53
N GLU A 439 -51.51 41.58 -6.84
CA GLU A 439 -52.67 41.19 -7.71
C GLU A 439 -52.20 40.83 -9.14
N MET A 440 -53.09 40.26 -9.97
CA MET A 440 -53.08 40.25 -11.45
C MET A 440 -51.94 39.53 -12.21
N GLU A 441 -52.11 39.06 -13.46
CA GLU A 441 -53.28 38.41 -14.10
C GLU A 441 -52.86 37.69 -15.43
N HIS A 442 -53.84 37.21 -16.20
CA HIS A 442 -53.78 36.51 -17.51
C HIS A 442 -53.42 35.00 -17.43
N THR A 443 -54.32 34.05 -17.73
CA THR A 443 -55.14 33.77 -18.95
C THR A 443 -54.28 33.32 -20.15
N SER A 444 -54.63 32.28 -20.93
CA SER A 444 -56.00 31.82 -21.24
C SER A 444 -56.12 30.29 -21.50
N THR A 445 -57.30 29.74 -21.16
CA THR A 445 -58.13 28.73 -21.87
C THR A 445 -57.54 27.75 -22.92
N SER A 446 -57.99 26.50 -23.11
CA SER A 446 -58.96 25.57 -22.44
C SER A 446 -59.06 24.29 -23.36
N THR A 447 -59.92 23.25 -23.27
CA THR A 447 -61.00 22.70 -22.39
C THR A 447 -61.35 21.26 -22.86
N VAL A 448 -62.13 20.47 -22.07
CA VAL A 448 -63.14 19.47 -22.56
C VAL A 448 -62.60 18.14 -23.18
N PHE A 449 -63.17 16.93 -23.01
CA PHE A 449 -64.52 16.48 -22.54
C PHE A 449 -64.47 15.14 -21.74
N ARG A 450 -65.49 14.91 -20.87
CA ARG A 450 -66.26 13.65 -20.57
C ARG A 450 -65.54 12.26 -20.42
N LYS A 451 -65.99 11.32 -19.57
CA LYS A 451 -66.95 11.26 -18.42
C LYS A 451 -66.97 9.82 -17.83
N GLN A 452 -67.11 9.66 -16.50
CA GLN A 452 -67.85 8.58 -15.76
C GLN A 452 -67.51 7.08 -16.03
N THR A 453 -67.70 6.08 -15.13
CA THR A 453 -68.34 5.97 -13.80
C THR A 453 -67.75 4.79 -12.98
N GLU A 454 -67.94 4.80 -11.66
CA GLU A 454 -68.39 3.70 -10.73
C GLU A 454 -68.35 2.20 -11.16
N THR A 455 -68.10 1.17 -10.31
CA THR A 455 -68.21 1.02 -8.84
C THR A 455 -67.52 -0.25 -8.24
N LYS A 456 -67.25 -0.23 -6.92
CA LYS A 456 -67.33 -1.32 -5.87
C LYS A 456 -66.76 -2.76 -6.04
N HIS A 457 -65.93 -3.12 -5.05
CA HIS A 457 -65.87 -4.39 -4.26
C HIS A 457 -65.55 -5.80 -4.86
N SER A 458 -64.36 -6.29 -4.47
CA SER A 458 -64.16 -7.40 -3.49
C SER A 458 -64.23 -8.90 -3.89
N ARG A 459 -63.49 -9.70 -3.10
CA ARG A 459 -63.40 -11.18 -3.01
C ARG A 459 -62.78 -12.00 -4.16
N SER A 460 -61.46 -12.15 -4.06
CA SER A 460 -60.73 -13.44 -3.88
C SER A 460 -61.20 -14.72 -4.60
N LEU A 461 -60.27 -15.33 -5.36
CA LEU A 461 -59.87 -16.78 -5.38
C LEU A 461 -61.00 -17.84 -5.54
N TRP A 462 -60.94 -18.85 -6.43
CA TRP A 462 -59.84 -19.79 -6.70
C TRP A 462 -59.91 -20.50 -8.08
N PHE A 463 -58.73 -20.83 -8.65
CA PHE A 463 -58.36 -21.97 -9.53
C PHE A 463 -59.04 -22.34 -10.91
N LEU A 464 -58.21 -22.21 -11.96
CA LEU A 464 -57.82 -23.21 -13.00
C LEU A 464 -58.60 -23.47 -14.34
N LYS A 465 -57.89 -23.16 -15.45
CA LYS A 465 -57.76 -23.89 -16.76
C LYS A 465 -59.04 -24.21 -17.58
N SER A 466 -59.19 -23.73 -18.84
CA SER A 466 -58.37 -24.18 -19.98
C SER A 466 -58.62 -23.46 -21.34
N ARG A 467 -57.52 -23.02 -21.98
CA ARG A 467 -57.07 -23.31 -23.39
C ARG A 467 -57.88 -22.85 -24.64
N ALA A 468 -57.10 -22.52 -25.69
CA ALA A 468 -57.38 -22.49 -27.15
C ALA A 468 -57.98 -21.19 -27.77
N ALA A 469 -57.79 -20.87 -29.07
CA ALA A 469 -56.70 -21.12 -30.06
C ALA A 469 -57.01 -20.40 -31.41
N ILE A 470 -56.14 -20.55 -32.43
CA ILE A 470 -56.42 -20.42 -33.89
C ILE A 470 -56.56 -18.95 -34.40
N MET A 471 -55.83 -18.49 -35.43
CA MET A 471 -54.79 -19.13 -36.28
C MET A 471 -53.67 -18.12 -36.68
N CYS A 472 -52.92 -18.11 -37.80
CA CYS A 472 -53.09 -18.64 -39.16
C CYS A 472 -51.76 -19.10 -39.81
N GLU A 473 -51.90 -19.64 -41.03
CA GLU A 473 -50.87 -19.98 -42.04
C GLU A 473 -50.28 -18.71 -42.74
N LEU A 474 -49.22 -18.72 -43.55
CA LEU A 474 -48.30 -19.77 -44.09
C LEU A 474 -46.84 -19.18 -44.07
N PRO A 475 -45.87 -19.25 -45.03
CA PRO A 475 -45.75 -19.90 -46.36
C PRO A 475 -44.78 -21.12 -46.34
N THR A 476 -43.97 -21.30 -47.39
CA THR A 476 -43.17 -22.51 -47.72
C THR A 476 -41.79 -22.15 -48.29
N GLU A 477 -40.80 -23.05 -48.41
CA GLU A 477 -40.79 -24.53 -48.21
C GLU A 477 -39.73 -24.95 -47.11
N ALA A 478 -38.97 -26.05 -47.06
CA ALA A 478 -38.65 -27.13 -48.02
C ALA A 478 -38.52 -28.54 -47.41
N MET A 479 -38.65 -29.58 -48.26
CA MET A 479 -38.51 -31.01 -47.89
C MET A 479 -37.02 -31.49 -47.93
N LEU A 480 -36.60 -32.70 -47.49
CA LEU A 480 -37.30 -33.99 -47.39
C LEU A 480 -36.61 -35.04 -46.46
N ASN A 481 -37.43 -35.88 -45.80
CA ASN A 481 -37.17 -37.20 -45.16
C ASN A 481 -36.26 -37.30 -43.90
N GLN A 482 -36.64 -37.94 -42.78
CA GLN A 482 -37.31 -39.26 -42.48
C GLN A 482 -36.34 -40.47 -42.54
N LYS A 483 -36.44 -41.56 -41.74
CA LYS A 483 -37.24 -41.95 -40.53
C LYS A 483 -36.68 -43.29 -39.98
N LYS A 484 -36.77 -43.53 -38.65
CA LYS A 484 -37.19 -44.79 -37.93
C LYS A 484 -36.83 -44.61 -36.43
N LYS A 485 -37.69 -44.75 -35.41
CA LYS A 485 -38.75 -45.72 -35.01
C LYS A 485 -38.25 -47.10 -34.50
N LYS A 486 -38.13 -47.24 -33.16
CA LYS A 486 -38.97 -48.04 -32.22
C LYS A 486 -38.33 -47.96 -30.80
N GLN A 487 -38.99 -47.89 -29.64
CA GLN A 487 -40.32 -48.28 -29.12
C GLN A 487 -40.30 -49.60 -28.30
N VAL A 488 -40.23 -49.48 -26.96
CA VAL A 488 -40.74 -50.41 -25.93
C VAL A 488 -41.34 -49.56 -24.78
N ARG A 489 -42.04 -50.15 -23.81
CA ARG A 489 -43.01 -49.51 -22.88
C ARG A 489 -42.80 -49.97 -21.42
N CYS A 490 -43.09 -49.05 -20.47
CA CYS A 490 -43.40 -49.17 -19.03
C CYS A 490 -43.02 -50.44 -18.21
N ASP A 491 -42.54 -50.26 -16.97
CA ASP A 491 -43.43 -50.46 -15.79
C ASP A 491 -42.90 -49.93 -14.41
N SER A 492 -43.84 -49.85 -13.46
CA SER A 492 -43.73 -49.86 -11.97
C SER A 492 -42.68 -49.01 -11.19
N THR A 493 -43.16 -47.90 -10.63
CA THR A 493 -42.99 -47.42 -9.21
C THR A 493 -41.62 -47.35 -8.49
N CYS A 494 -41.22 -46.09 -8.26
CA CYS A 494 -40.76 -45.51 -6.97
C CYS A 494 -39.31 -45.67 -6.47
N THR A 495 -38.79 -44.52 -5.98
CA THR A 495 -37.50 -44.26 -5.30
C THR A 495 -36.22 -44.49 -6.11
N GLY A 496 -35.30 -43.52 -6.02
CA GLY A 496 -34.03 -43.52 -6.76
C GLY A 496 -33.59 -42.10 -7.10
N SER A 497 -32.46 -41.67 -6.54
CA SER A 497 -31.75 -40.43 -6.92
C SER A 497 -30.80 -40.70 -8.09
N SER A 498 -30.72 -39.80 -9.07
CA SER A 498 -29.44 -39.28 -9.58
C SER A 498 -29.57 -38.28 -10.75
N GLU A 499 -28.52 -37.46 -10.87
CA GLU A 499 -27.93 -36.90 -12.11
C GLU A 499 -28.80 -36.14 -13.13
N VAL A 500 -28.59 -34.81 -13.15
CA VAL A 500 -28.65 -34.00 -14.38
C VAL A 500 -27.19 -33.77 -14.85
N PRO A 501 -26.80 -34.15 -16.08
CA PRO A 501 -25.41 -34.07 -16.53
C PRO A 501 -24.84 -32.64 -16.64
N PHE A 502 -23.53 -32.51 -16.42
CA PHE A 502 -22.77 -31.26 -16.41
C PHE A 502 -21.80 -31.21 -17.62
N PHE A 503 -21.64 -30.02 -18.21
CA PHE A 503 -20.81 -29.67 -19.38
C PHE A 503 -21.10 -30.33 -20.75
N MET A 504 -21.43 -29.48 -21.74
CA MET A 504 -20.52 -29.10 -22.83
C MET A 504 -21.05 -27.89 -23.62
N LEU A 505 -20.18 -27.25 -24.42
CA LEU A 505 -20.52 -26.29 -25.49
C LEU A 505 -21.29 -25.00 -25.10
N GLN A 506 -20.76 -24.21 -24.16
CA GLN A 506 -21.19 -22.80 -23.99
C GLN A 506 -21.03 -21.96 -25.28
N THR A 507 -20.12 -22.35 -26.18
CA THR A 507 -19.82 -21.66 -27.44
C THR A 507 -20.92 -21.76 -28.51
N GLU A 508 -21.88 -22.67 -28.36
CA GLU A 508 -23.00 -22.83 -29.32
C GLU A 508 -24.24 -22.01 -28.94
N PHE A 509 -24.28 -21.45 -27.73
CA PHE A 509 -25.44 -20.66 -27.30
C PHE A 509 -25.48 -19.29 -27.96
N SER A 510 -26.67 -18.91 -28.42
CA SER A 510 -26.97 -17.58 -28.92
C SER A 510 -26.66 -16.50 -27.86
N PRO A 511 -26.38 -15.24 -28.25
CA PRO A 511 -26.07 -14.20 -27.28
C PRO A 511 -27.21 -14.02 -26.27
N GLU A 512 -28.47 -14.16 -26.68
CA GLU A 512 -29.64 -14.07 -25.80
C GLU A 512 -29.58 -15.10 -24.67
N ILE A 513 -29.27 -16.36 -25.01
CA ILE A 513 -29.16 -17.45 -24.03
C ILE A 513 -27.99 -17.18 -23.06
N ARG A 514 -26.85 -16.69 -23.54
CA ARG A 514 -25.68 -16.43 -22.68
C ARG A 514 -25.91 -15.24 -21.72
N HIS A 515 -26.58 -14.17 -22.16
CA HIS A 515 -27.02 -13.10 -21.26
C HIS A 515 -28.01 -13.62 -20.19
N VAL A 516 -28.97 -14.46 -20.57
CA VAL A 516 -29.93 -15.06 -19.62
C VAL A 516 -29.26 -16.01 -18.62
N LEU A 517 -28.25 -16.78 -19.03
CA LEU A 517 -27.46 -17.64 -18.14
C LEU A 517 -26.70 -16.80 -17.09
N VAL A 518 -26.06 -15.70 -17.51
CA VAL A 518 -25.33 -14.78 -16.61
C VAL A 518 -26.30 -14.06 -15.66
N ALA A 519 -27.45 -13.59 -16.14
CA ALA A 519 -28.46 -12.96 -15.29
C ALA A 519 -29.03 -13.93 -14.23
N ARG A 520 -29.30 -15.19 -14.62
CA ARG A 520 -29.71 -16.25 -13.68
C ARG A 520 -28.62 -16.56 -12.66
N ALA A 521 -27.35 -16.59 -13.06
CA ALA A 521 -26.25 -16.76 -12.12
C ALA A 521 -26.15 -15.61 -11.11
N LEU A 522 -26.41 -14.37 -11.52
CA LEU A 522 -26.38 -13.21 -10.61
C LEU A 522 -27.53 -13.20 -9.59
N MET A 523 -28.72 -13.72 -9.93
CA MET A 523 -29.89 -13.68 -9.03
C MET A 523 -29.94 -14.82 -7.99
N MET A 524 -29.21 -15.93 -8.20
CA MET A 524 -29.37 -17.15 -7.40
C MET A 524 -28.73 -17.08 -6.00
N ASP A 525 -29.37 -17.75 -5.05
CA ASP A 525 -28.82 -18.07 -3.73
C ASP A 525 -28.16 -19.44 -3.72
N VAL A 526 -27.11 -19.61 -2.90
CA VAL A 526 -26.21 -20.78 -2.93
C VAL A 526 -26.76 -21.89 -2.02
N GLU A 527 -27.79 -22.60 -2.47
CA GLU A 527 -28.42 -23.69 -1.72
C GLU A 527 -27.80 -25.07 -2.00
N GLU A 528 -27.19 -25.28 -3.18
CA GLU A 528 -26.65 -26.59 -3.58
C GLU A 528 -25.31 -26.94 -2.88
N GLU A 529 -25.27 -28.11 -2.25
CA GLU A 529 -24.11 -28.58 -1.47
C GLU A 529 -22.85 -28.85 -2.32
N ASN A 530 -23.01 -29.43 -3.51
CA ASN A 530 -21.92 -29.63 -4.47
C ASN A 530 -21.27 -28.30 -4.89
N LEU A 531 -22.08 -27.24 -5.05
CA LEU A 531 -21.59 -25.91 -5.39
C LEU A 531 -20.84 -25.27 -4.21
N ARG A 532 -21.33 -25.44 -2.97
CA ARG A 532 -20.63 -24.99 -1.75
C ARG A 532 -19.24 -25.62 -1.62
N ASN A 533 -19.09 -26.91 -1.92
CA ASN A 533 -17.81 -27.60 -1.90
C ASN A 533 -16.83 -27.05 -2.96
N LYS A 534 -17.29 -26.78 -4.19
CA LYS A 534 -16.50 -26.09 -5.23
C LYS A 534 -16.05 -24.69 -4.79
N ILE A 535 -16.93 -23.92 -4.15
CA ILE A 535 -16.62 -22.57 -3.65
C ILE A 535 -15.56 -22.64 -2.55
N LEU A 536 -15.70 -23.53 -1.56
CA LEU A 536 -14.74 -23.70 -0.47
C LEU A 536 -13.33 -24.05 -0.99
N MET A 537 -13.25 -24.90 -2.02
CA MET A 537 -12.00 -25.20 -2.73
C MET A 537 -11.39 -23.93 -3.36
N TRP A 538 -12.17 -23.15 -4.12
CA TRP A 538 -11.70 -21.89 -4.71
C TRP A 538 -11.28 -20.85 -3.66
N GLN A 539 -11.98 -20.74 -2.53
CA GLN A 539 -11.59 -19.87 -1.41
C GLN A 539 -10.24 -20.28 -0.81
N THR A 540 -10.01 -21.60 -0.69
CA THR A 540 -8.73 -22.16 -0.22
C THR A 540 -7.61 -21.86 -1.23
N GLU A 541 -7.84 -22.06 -2.53
CA GLU A 541 -6.82 -21.78 -3.55
C GLU A 541 -6.47 -20.30 -3.66
N LEU A 542 -7.47 -19.40 -3.65
CA LEU A 542 -7.21 -17.95 -3.74
C LEU A 542 -6.48 -17.40 -2.51
N ASN A 543 -6.52 -18.12 -1.38
CA ASN A 543 -5.69 -17.87 -0.20
C ASN A 543 -4.28 -18.49 -0.27
N CYS A 544 -4.15 -19.72 -0.78
CA CYS A 544 -2.94 -20.54 -0.62
C CYS A 544 -2.11 -20.76 -1.89
N ARG A 545 -2.73 -20.88 -3.06
CA ARG A 545 -2.13 -21.49 -4.26
C ARG A 545 -1.57 -20.43 -5.23
N GLU A 546 -0.41 -20.70 -5.80
CA GLU A 546 0.09 -20.01 -7.01
C GLU A 546 -0.80 -20.35 -8.21
N GLY A 547 -0.91 -19.46 -9.20
CA GLY A 547 -1.74 -19.66 -10.39
C GLY A 547 -3.26 -19.62 -10.15
N ALA A 548 -3.73 -19.40 -8.92
CA ALA A 548 -5.15 -19.43 -8.59
C ALA A 548 -5.96 -18.29 -9.26
N TRP A 549 -5.37 -17.11 -9.46
CA TRP A 549 -6.04 -16.01 -10.16
C TRP A 549 -6.08 -16.23 -11.67
N GLU A 550 -5.06 -16.89 -12.18
CA GLU A 550 -4.84 -17.24 -13.59
C GLU A 550 -5.80 -18.36 -13.99
N ARG A 551 -5.94 -19.39 -13.13
CA ARG A 551 -7.02 -20.40 -13.18
C ARG A 551 -8.40 -19.76 -13.12
N LEU A 552 -8.62 -18.77 -12.25
CA LEU A 552 -9.92 -18.07 -12.17
C LEU A 552 -10.21 -17.25 -13.45
N CYS A 553 -9.18 -16.74 -14.14
CA CYS A 553 -9.34 -16.03 -15.41
C CYS A 553 -9.78 -16.92 -16.59
N ILE A 554 -9.72 -18.24 -16.46
CA ILE A 554 -10.19 -19.21 -17.46
C ILE A 554 -11.45 -19.98 -17.02
N GLU A 555 -11.96 -19.76 -15.81
CA GLU A 555 -13.21 -20.34 -15.31
C GLU A 555 -14.42 -19.81 -16.09
N ARG A 556 -15.38 -20.70 -16.37
CA ARG A 556 -16.49 -20.50 -17.32
C ARG A 556 -17.87 -20.78 -16.73
N ASP A 557 -17.96 -21.43 -15.57
CA ASP A 557 -19.23 -21.60 -14.88
C ASP A 557 -19.70 -20.24 -14.28
N PRO A 558 -20.74 -19.59 -14.84
CA PRO A 558 -21.15 -18.27 -14.37
C PRO A 558 -21.76 -18.32 -12.97
N LEU A 559 -22.36 -19.46 -12.59
CA LEU A 559 -22.96 -19.66 -11.27
C LEU A 559 -21.88 -19.84 -10.21
N LEU A 560 -20.77 -20.53 -10.54
CA LEU A 560 -19.61 -20.62 -9.67
C LEU A 560 -18.91 -19.26 -9.51
N LEU A 561 -18.76 -18.50 -10.61
CA LEU A 561 -18.20 -17.14 -10.59
C LEU A 561 -19.04 -16.18 -9.73
N SER A 562 -20.36 -16.12 -9.95
CA SER A 562 -21.25 -15.24 -9.17
C SER A 562 -21.31 -15.64 -7.70
N ALA A 563 -21.42 -16.94 -7.39
CA ALA A 563 -21.47 -17.45 -6.03
C ALA A 563 -20.18 -17.20 -5.25
N LEU A 564 -19.01 -17.28 -5.92
CA LEU A 564 -17.72 -16.94 -5.33
C LEU A 564 -17.61 -15.43 -5.01
N MET A 565 -18.14 -14.57 -5.87
CA MET A 565 -18.24 -13.12 -5.63
C MET A 565 -19.21 -12.79 -4.49
N TRP A 566 -20.41 -13.38 -4.47
CA TRP A 566 -21.39 -13.17 -3.40
C TRP A 566 -20.84 -13.64 -2.05
N SER A 567 -20.25 -14.85 -2.00
CA SER A 567 -19.64 -15.38 -0.78
C SER A 567 -18.45 -14.52 -0.31
N TRP A 568 -17.73 -13.86 -1.22
CA TRP A 568 -16.67 -12.91 -0.86
C TRP A 568 -17.21 -11.62 -0.21
N LEU A 569 -18.37 -11.13 -0.64
CA LEU A 569 -19.05 -9.98 -0.04
C LEU A 569 -19.65 -10.34 1.33
N GLU A 570 -20.27 -11.51 1.44
CA GLU A 570 -20.99 -11.98 2.64
C GLU A 570 -20.08 -12.34 3.82
N GLN A 571 -18.81 -12.67 3.58
CA GLN A 571 -17.81 -12.90 4.65
C GLN A 571 -17.23 -11.61 5.28
N LEU A 572 -17.52 -10.42 4.72
CA LEU A 572 -16.92 -9.17 5.21
C LEU A 572 -17.38 -8.90 6.64
N LYS A 573 -16.46 -8.37 7.46
CA LYS A 573 -16.72 -8.10 8.89
C LYS A 573 -17.91 -7.17 9.11
N GLU A 574 -18.11 -6.24 8.19
CA GLU A 574 -19.21 -5.29 8.13
C GLU A 574 -19.71 -5.24 6.68
N PRO A 575 -21.03 -5.12 6.44
CA PRO A 575 -21.62 -5.07 5.11
C PRO A 575 -21.13 -3.85 4.31
N VAL A 576 -21.08 -3.98 2.98
CA VAL A 576 -20.52 -2.96 2.07
C VAL A 576 -21.30 -1.65 2.11
N ILE A 577 -22.63 -1.71 2.20
CA ILE A 577 -23.48 -0.55 2.48
C ILE A 577 -23.64 -0.52 4.00
N THR A 578 -22.88 0.35 4.67
CA THR A 578 -22.99 0.54 6.12
C THR A 578 -24.34 1.19 6.46
N LYS A 579 -24.74 1.18 7.74
CA LYS A 579 -25.95 1.90 8.17
C LYS A 579 -25.96 3.38 7.75
N LYS A 580 -24.79 4.03 7.70
CA LYS A 580 -24.63 5.40 7.20
C LYS A 580 -24.84 5.52 5.69
N ASP A 581 -24.43 4.52 4.92
CA ASP A 581 -24.67 4.48 3.48
C ASP A 581 -26.18 4.23 3.22
N VAL A 582 -26.86 3.38 4.00
CA VAL A 582 -28.34 3.22 3.94
C VAL A 582 -29.05 4.53 4.33
N GLU A 583 -28.58 5.22 5.37
CA GLU A 583 -29.10 6.53 5.78
C GLU A 583 -28.89 7.57 4.67
N ALA A 584 -27.72 7.63 4.03
CA ALA A 584 -27.45 8.53 2.92
C ALA A 584 -28.29 8.20 1.67
N LEU A 585 -28.46 6.91 1.34
CA LEU A 585 -29.27 6.43 0.21
C LEU A 585 -30.77 6.71 0.40
N SER A 586 -31.29 6.53 1.60
CA SER A 586 -32.69 6.85 1.91
C SER A 586 -32.95 8.36 1.97
N GLN A 587 -32.07 9.13 2.63
CA GLN A 587 -32.17 10.60 2.73
C GLN A 587 -31.99 11.33 1.39
N ASN A 588 -31.33 10.71 0.41
CA ASN A 588 -31.11 11.27 -0.93
C ASN A 588 -31.77 10.39 -2.01
N SER A 589 -32.84 9.68 -1.68
CA SER A 589 -33.55 8.77 -2.60
C SER A 589 -34.13 9.47 -3.84
N HIS A 590 -34.36 10.79 -3.78
CA HIS A 590 -34.77 11.63 -4.92
C HIS A 590 -33.60 11.99 -5.87
N ASN A 591 -32.35 11.79 -5.44
CA ASN A 591 -31.14 12.02 -6.25
C ASN A 591 -30.05 10.96 -5.93
N PRO A 592 -30.18 9.73 -6.45
CA PRO A 592 -29.26 8.64 -6.17
C PRO A 592 -27.84 8.93 -6.67
N LEU A 593 -27.63 9.78 -7.68
CA LEU A 593 -26.28 10.21 -8.08
C LEU A 593 -25.59 11.03 -6.96
N GLN A 594 -26.34 11.91 -6.30
CA GLN A 594 -25.85 12.60 -5.10
C GLN A 594 -25.68 11.62 -3.93
N ALA A 595 -26.62 10.70 -3.71
CA ALA A 595 -26.53 9.68 -2.67
C ALA A 595 -25.26 8.81 -2.79
N LEU A 596 -25.01 8.27 -3.99
CA LEU A 596 -23.81 7.51 -4.34
C LEU A 596 -22.54 8.36 -4.23
N SER A 597 -22.61 9.68 -4.38
CA SER A 597 -21.45 10.57 -4.19
C SER A 597 -21.06 10.79 -2.72
N LEU A 598 -21.96 10.51 -1.77
CA LEU A 598 -21.73 10.65 -0.33
C LEU A 598 -21.18 9.37 0.33
N MET A 599 -21.36 8.20 -0.31
CA MET A 599 -20.80 6.93 0.15
C MET A 599 -19.27 6.93 0.10
N GLU A 600 -18.60 6.07 0.89
CA GLU A 600 -17.16 5.88 0.73
C GLU A 600 -16.88 5.41 -0.71
N LYS A 601 -15.88 6.00 -1.39
CA LYS A 601 -15.60 5.66 -2.78
C LYS A 601 -15.33 4.17 -2.99
N GLY A 602 -14.79 3.45 -2.00
CA GLY A 602 -14.70 1.99 -2.04
C GLY A 602 -16.06 1.30 -2.16
N HIS A 603 -17.04 1.73 -1.37
CA HIS A 603 -18.39 1.16 -1.33
C HIS A 603 -19.14 1.47 -2.63
N LYS A 604 -19.11 2.75 -3.04
CA LYS A 604 -19.75 3.24 -4.27
C LYS A 604 -19.27 2.48 -5.52
N GLU A 605 -17.96 2.42 -5.76
CA GLU A 605 -17.42 1.87 -7.00
C GLU A 605 -17.52 0.33 -7.01
N THR A 606 -17.56 -0.31 -5.83
CA THR A 606 -17.85 -1.77 -5.71
C THR A 606 -19.32 -2.08 -6.02
N LEU A 607 -20.26 -1.24 -5.57
CA LEU A 607 -21.67 -1.38 -5.91
C LEU A 607 -21.91 -1.15 -7.41
N LEU A 608 -21.38 -0.06 -7.96
CA LEU A 608 -21.47 0.23 -9.39
C LEU A 608 -20.87 -0.88 -10.25
N CYS A 609 -19.71 -1.44 -9.90
CA CYS A 609 -19.11 -2.55 -10.65
C CYS A 609 -20.06 -3.75 -10.87
N ILE A 610 -20.97 -4.02 -9.93
CA ILE A 610 -21.96 -5.11 -10.04
C ILE A 610 -23.24 -4.64 -10.75
N LEU A 611 -23.71 -3.42 -10.48
CA LEU A 611 -24.89 -2.85 -11.16
C LEU A 611 -24.62 -2.60 -12.64
N ASP A 612 -23.47 -2.04 -13.00
CA ASP A 612 -23.00 -1.86 -14.38
C ASP A 612 -22.86 -3.23 -15.09
N CYS A 613 -22.37 -4.26 -14.38
CA CYS A 613 -22.28 -5.62 -14.91
C CYS A 613 -23.66 -6.23 -15.20
N ALA A 614 -24.70 -5.89 -14.45
CA ALA A 614 -26.08 -6.32 -14.72
C ALA A 614 -26.74 -5.48 -15.83
N ALA A 615 -26.51 -4.16 -15.83
CA ALA A 615 -27.08 -3.22 -16.80
C ALA A 615 -26.47 -3.32 -18.21
N LEU A 616 -25.26 -3.86 -18.34
CA LEU A 616 -24.62 -4.19 -19.62
C LEU A 616 -25.10 -5.54 -20.21
N LEU A 617 -25.91 -6.32 -19.49
CA LEU A 617 -26.63 -7.43 -20.09
C LEU A 617 -27.80 -6.89 -20.93
N MET A 618 -28.23 -7.63 -21.95
CA MET A 618 -29.46 -7.29 -22.68
C MET A 618 -30.65 -7.09 -21.73
N LYS A 619 -31.59 -6.20 -22.10
CA LYS A 619 -32.84 -5.93 -21.35
C LYS A 619 -33.43 -7.20 -20.72
N LEU A 620 -33.30 -7.29 -19.40
CA LEU A 620 -33.81 -8.40 -18.62
C LEU A 620 -35.32 -8.26 -18.42
N PRO A 621 -36.05 -9.36 -18.19
CA PRO A 621 -37.39 -9.28 -17.62
C PRO A 621 -37.33 -8.61 -16.24
N GLU A 622 -38.26 -7.72 -15.95
CA GLU A 622 -38.40 -6.98 -14.68
C GLU A 622 -38.29 -7.87 -13.41
N VAL A 623 -38.82 -9.09 -13.49
CA VAL A 623 -38.73 -10.11 -12.43
C VAL A 623 -37.27 -10.55 -12.16
N VAL A 624 -36.44 -10.66 -13.20
CA VAL A 624 -35.02 -11.02 -13.09
C VAL A 624 -34.20 -9.83 -12.59
N GLU A 625 -34.48 -8.63 -13.09
CA GLU A 625 -33.86 -7.38 -12.59
C GLU A 625 -34.13 -7.20 -11.09
N THR A 626 -35.39 -7.33 -10.68
CA THR A 626 -35.81 -7.29 -9.27
C THR A 626 -35.10 -8.37 -8.43
N ALA A 627 -34.94 -9.59 -8.95
CA ALA A 627 -34.24 -10.66 -8.24
C ALA A 627 -32.73 -10.38 -8.08
N VAL A 628 -32.07 -9.85 -9.09
CA VAL A 628 -30.66 -9.40 -9.01
C VAL A 628 -30.50 -8.25 -8.02
N LEU A 629 -31.42 -7.29 -8.01
CA LEU A 629 -31.44 -6.19 -7.04
C LEU A 629 -31.64 -6.71 -5.60
N HIS A 630 -32.59 -7.63 -5.36
CA HIS A 630 -32.78 -8.27 -4.06
C HIS A 630 -31.54 -9.06 -3.61
N ARG A 631 -30.90 -9.82 -4.50
CA ARG A 631 -29.66 -10.56 -4.19
C ARG A 631 -28.50 -9.62 -3.83
N THR A 632 -28.41 -8.50 -4.55
CA THR A 632 -27.43 -7.43 -4.31
C THR A 632 -27.67 -6.76 -2.96
N ILE A 633 -28.92 -6.34 -2.66
CA ILE A 633 -29.29 -5.73 -1.37
C ILE A 633 -28.96 -6.68 -0.20
N LYS A 634 -29.31 -7.97 -0.31
CA LYS A 634 -28.99 -9.00 0.68
C LYS A 634 -27.48 -9.05 0.98
N ALA A 635 -26.65 -9.20 -0.07
CA ALA A 635 -25.19 -9.29 0.09
C ALA A 635 -24.54 -7.98 0.56
N PHE A 636 -25.03 -6.83 0.11
CA PHE A 636 -24.45 -5.52 0.43
C PHE A 636 -24.90 -4.94 1.77
N THR A 637 -26.00 -5.41 2.36
CA THR A 637 -26.51 -4.92 3.66
C THR A 637 -26.48 -5.95 4.79
N GLY A 638 -26.42 -7.25 4.48
CA GLY A 638 -26.53 -8.33 5.47
C GLY A 638 -27.95 -8.52 6.04
N VAL A 639 -28.95 -7.77 5.56
CA VAL A 639 -30.33 -7.86 6.04
C VAL A 639 -31.06 -9.00 5.31
N VAL A 640 -31.53 -9.99 6.06
CA VAL A 640 -32.44 -11.02 5.56
C VAL A 640 -33.85 -10.41 5.47
N ALA A 641 -34.31 -10.11 4.25
CA ALA A 641 -35.68 -9.71 4.01
C ALA A 641 -36.63 -10.89 4.31
N SER A 642 -37.42 -10.79 5.38
CA SER A 642 -38.44 -11.81 5.69
C SER A 642 -39.69 -11.59 4.82
N PRO A 643 -40.36 -12.64 4.30
CA PRO A 643 -41.52 -12.45 3.43
C PRO A 643 -42.78 -11.90 4.11
N THR A 644 -42.81 -11.82 5.45
CA THR A 644 -44.07 -11.72 6.23
C THR A 644 -43.96 -10.87 7.50
N GLN A 645 -43.55 -9.61 7.40
CA GLN A 645 -43.89 -8.60 8.43
C GLN A 645 -44.08 -7.19 7.86
N ARG A 646 -44.96 -6.41 8.48
CA ARG A 646 -45.50 -5.14 7.91
C ARG A 646 -44.48 -4.00 7.93
N PHE A 647 -43.71 -3.86 6.85
CA PHE A 647 -42.92 -2.64 6.56
C PHE A 647 -43.13 -2.14 5.12
N TYR A 648 -44.39 -2.01 4.71
CA TYR A 648 -44.86 -1.42 3.44
C TYR A 648 -44.52 0.09 3.25
N HIS A 649 -43.53 0.62 3.99
CA HIS A 649 -43.02 1.97 3.87
C HIS A 649 -41.51 2.04 3.54
N GLN A 650 -40.81 0.90 3.43
CA GLN A 650 -39.38 0.84 3.09
C GLN A 650 -39.08 0.18 1.73
N VAL A 651 -40.07 -0.35 1.02
CA VAL A 651 -39.90 -0.95 -0.32
C VAL A 651 -39.61 0.11 -1.40
N SER A 652 -40.07 1.35 -1.19
CA SER A 652 -39.86 2.52 -2.09
C SER A 652 -38.39 2.78 -2.45
N ILE A 653 -37.42 2.29 -1.66
CA ILE A 653 -35.99 2.49 -1.91
C ILE A 653 -35.53 1.76 -3.18
N GLY A 654 -36.18 0.65 -3.57
CA GLY A 654 -35.87 -0.04 -4.83
C GLY A 654 -36.37 0.75 -6.05
N GLU A 655 -37.66 1.09 -6.07
CA GLU A 655 -38.32 1.77 -7.19
C GLU A 655 -37.83 3.22 -7.41
N HIS A 656 -37.36 3.89 -6.35
CA HIS A 656 -36.74 5.22 -6.48
C HIS A 656 -35.34 5.19 -7.09
N ILE A 657 -34.55 4.11 -6.95
CA ILE A 657 -33.26 4.00 -7.66
C ILE A 657 -33.48 3.93 -9.18
N TYR A 658 -34.58 3.32 -9.64
CA TYR A 658 -34.95 3.25 -11.05
C TYR A 658 -35.49 4.59 -11.60
N ASN A 659 -36.37 5.27 -10.84
CA ASN A 659 -37.10 6.45 -11.33
C ASN A 659 -36.46 7.81 -11.00
N ALA A 660 -35.36 7.87 -10.24
CA ALA A 660 -34.74 9.12 -9.83
C ALA A 660 -33.43 9.42 -10.59
N GLN A 661 -33.51 10.23 -11.64
CA GLN A 661 -32.37 11.03 -12.12
C GLN A 661 -32.66 12.54 -12.03
N VAL A 662 -33.66 12.92 -11.22
CA VAL A 662 -34.36 14.21 -11.31
C VAL A 662 -34.75 14.77 -9.92
N SER A 663 -34.17 15.94 -9.61
CA SER A 663 -34.64 16.97 -8.65
C SER A 663 -34.22 16.94 -7.15
N ASP A 664 -34.44 18.10 -6.53
CA ASP A 664 -33.69 18.77 -5.46
C ASP A 664 -34.09 18.49 -3.99
N LYS A 665 -33.08 18.54 -3.09
CA LYS A 665 -32.99 19.23 -1.78
C LYS A 665 -34.18 19.26 -0.77
N LEU A 666 -33.96 18.82 0.49
CA LEU A 666 -33.58 19.66 1.69
C LEU A 666 -34.17 19.19 3.06
N CYS A 667 -33.36 19.25 4.14
CA CYS A 667 -33.73 19.31 5.59
C CYS A 667 -34.37 18.05 6.27
N ALA A 668 -34.23 17.79 7.58
CA ALA A 668 -33.48 18.44 8.69
C ALA A 668 -33.18 17.51 9.90
N TYR A 669 -32.07 17.76 10.63
CA TYR A 669 -31.80 17.61 12.11
C TYR A 669 -32.05 16.23 12.82
N ALA A 670 -31.30 15.77 13.86
CA ALA A 670 -30.12 16.28 14.57
C ALA A 670 -29.33 15.20 15.39
N SER A 671 -28.08 15.56 15.75
CA SER A 671 -27.30 15.19 16.97
C SER A 671 -27.02 13.72 17.38
N GLY A 672 -25.72 13.35 17.46
CA GLY A 672 -25.24 12.17 18.20
C GLY A 672 -23.73 11.83 18.03
N PHE A 673 -22.86 12.25 18.96
CA PHE A 673 -21.47 11.76 19.11
C PHE A 673 -21.47 10.42 19.92
N SER A 674 -20.45 9.53 19.99
CA SER A 674 -19.00 9.61 19.71
C SER A 674 -18.33 8.22 19.51
N SER A 675 -16.99 8.19 19.37
CA SER A 675 -16.01 7.28 20.06
C SER A 675 -15.17 6.21 19.31
N VAL A 676 -15.50 5.69 18.13
CA VAL A 676 -14.80 4.49 17.61
C VAL A 676 -13.46 4.76 16.87
N VAL A 677 -13.22 5.97 16.34
CA VAL A 677 -12.03 6.30 15.50
C VAL A 677 -10.70 6.24 16.27
N ALA A 678 -10.73 6.32 17.60
CA ALA A 678 -9.54 6.50 18.44
C ALA A 678 -8.52 5.35 18.38
N LEU A 679 -8.95 4.10 18.14
CA LEU A 679 -8.07 2.92 18.25
C LEU A 679 -7.03 2.84 17.12
N GLY A 680 -7.40 3.15 15.88
CA GLY A 680 -6.45 3.14 14.75
C GLY A 680 -5.46 4.31 14.82
N ALA A 681 -5.98 5.52 15.01
CA ALA A 681 -5.16 6.74 15.04
C ALA A 681 -4.21 6.77 16.25
N SER A 682 -4.64 6.27 17.41
CA SER A 682 -3.77 6.18 18.59
C SER A 682 -2.56 5.27 18.35
N ILE A 683 -2.69 4.11 17.72
CA ILE A 683 -1.55 3.20 17.47
C ILE A 683 -0.48 3.88 16.59
N ILE A 684 -0.87 4.63 15.57
CA ILE A 684 0.07 5.35 14.68
C ILE A 684 0.70 6.53 15.43
N CYS A 685 -0.10 7.44 15.97
CA CYS A 685 0.38 8.62 16.69
C CYS A 685 1.16 8.29 17.98
N ASN A 686 0.95 7.09 18.55
CA ASN A 686 1.74 6.58 19.67
C ASN A 686 3.17 6.16 19.27
N LYS A 687 3.38 5.75 18.02
CA LYS A 687 4.67 5.25 17.51
C LYS A 687 5.56 6.34 16.88
N ILE A 688 5.01 7.50 16.52
CA ILE A 688 5.80 8.64 15.99
C ILE A 688 6.69 9.22 17.11
N PRO A 689 8.04 9.17 17.01
CA PRO A 689 8.92 9.66 18.06
C PRO A 689 9.04 11.20 18.06
N GLY A 690 8.95 11.81 19.25
CA GLY A 690 9.17 13.24 19.45
C GLY A 690 7.91 14.12 19.55
N LEU A 691 6.73 13.60 19.20
CA LEU A 691 5.45 14.29 19.42
C LEU A 691 5.18 14.50 20.92
N ALA A 692 4.83 15.72 21.31
CA ALA A 692 4.34 16.02 22.66
C ALA A 692 2.92 15.46 22.89
N PRO A 693 2.46 15.26 24.15
CA PRO A 693 1.15 14.69 24.43
C PRO A 693 -0.03 15.39 23.75
N ARG A 694 -0.06 16.74 23.72
CA ARG A 694 -1.11 17.50 23.01
C ARG A 694 -1.02 17.35 21.49
N GLN A 695 0.18 17.33 20.92
CA GLN A 695 0.39 17.08 19.48
C GLN A 695 -0.07 15.67 19.09
N ARG A 696 0.11 14.70 19.98
CA ARG A 696 -0.37 13.33 19.84
C ARG A 696 -1.91 13.25 19.89
N THR A 697 -2.59 14.04 20.73
CA THR A 697 -4.06 14.18 20.69
C THR A 697 -4.55 14.81 19.38
N ILE A 698 -3.86 15.84 18.86
CA ILE A 698 -4.21 16.47 17.57
C ILE A 698 -3.96 15.49 16.41
N CYS A 699 -2.88 14.71 16.44
CA CYS A 699 -2.63 13.62 15.50
C CYS A 699 -3.73 12.54 15.58
N GLN A 700 -4.26 12.25 16.77
CA GLN A 700 -5.35 11.28 16.93
C GLN A 700 -6.69 11.76 16.37
N SER A 701 -6.98 13.07 16.38
CA SER A 701 -8.19 13.65 15.78
C SER A 701 -8.03 13.99 14.29
N ARG A 702 -6.81 14.28 13.82
CA ARG A 702 -6.45 14.58 12.42
C ARG A 702 -5.24 13.76 11.96
N PRO A 703 -5.36 12.43 11.84
CA PRO A 703 -4.26 11.55 11.40
C PRO A 703 -3.94 11.72 9.90
N ASP A 704 -4.84 12.32 9.12
CA ASP A 704 -4.61 12.67 7.71
C ASP A 704 -3.59 13.81 7.55
N ALA A 705 -3.60 14.77 8.48
CA ALA A 705 -2.70 15.93 8.42
C ALA A 705 -1.24 15.59 8.75
N ILE A 706 -0.95 14.51 9.50
CA ILE A 706 0.38 14.30 10.11
C ILE A 706 1.53 14.15 9.09
N ILE A 707 1.23 13.66 7.89
CA ILE A 707 2.19 13.55 6.78
C ILE A 707 2.55 14.94 6.26
N VAL A 708 1.55 15.76 5.93
CA VAL A 708 1.70 17.15 5.44
C VAL A 708 2.42 18.03 6.47
N ILE A 709 2.16 17.83 7.76
CA ILE A 709 2.87 18.54 8.84
C ILE A 709 4.36 18.13 8.88
N GLY A 710 4.66 16.85 8.66
CA GLY A 710 6.03 16.34 8.55
C GLY A 710 6.78 16.93 7.34
N GLU A 711 6.12 16.98 6.19
CA GLU A 711 6.64 17.60 4.96
C GLU A 711 6.90 19.09 5.14
N GLY A 712 5.95 19.84 5.72
CA GLY A 712 6.10 21.27 6.00
C GLY A 712 7.20 21.59 7.02
N ALA A 713 7.35 20.76 8.06
CA ALA A 713 8.44 20.90 9.02
C ALA A 713 9.81 20.55 8.38
N GLN A 714 9.87 19.52 7.52
CA GLN A 714 11.10 19.20 6.77
C GLN A 714 11.44 20.29 5.74
N MET A 715 10.44 20.91 5.09
CA MET A 715 10.63 22.08 4.22
C MET A 715 11.28 23.24 4.98
N GLY A 716 10.82 23.50 6.22
CA GLY A 716 11.42 24.47 7.12
C GLY A 716 12.88 24.16 7.49
N ILE A 717 13.21 22.89 7.79
CA ILE A 717 14.58 22.44 8.08
C ILE A 717 15.48 22.57 6.85
N ASN A 718 15.02 22.16 5.67
CA ASN A 718 15.77 22.24 4.41
C ASN A 718 16.11 23.70 4.06
N GLU A 719 15.15 24.63 4.22
CA GLU A 719 15.38 26.06 4.00
C GLU A 719 16.30 26.65 5.08
N CYS A 720 16.20 26.21 6.33
CA CYS A 720 17.13 26.59 7.39
C CYS A 720 18.57 26.19 7.06
N GLN A 721 18.80 24.96 6.62
CA GLN A 721 20.10 24.49 6.15
C GLN A 721 20.58 25.30 4.94
N PHE A 722 19.71 25.63 3.98
CA PHE A 722 20.05 26.49 2.86
C PHE A 722 20.49 27.91 3.29
N GLN A 723 19.73 28.56 4.18
CA GLN A 723 20.01 29.94 4.66
C GLN A 723 21.23 30.03 5.59
N PHE A 724 21.70 28.90 6.14
CA PHE A 724 22.84 28.85 7.07
C PHE A 724 24.03 28.02 6.57
N ARG A 725 23.99 27.45 5.35
CA ARG A 725 25.07 26.66 4.71
C ARG A 725 26.47 27.29 4.78
N HIS A 726 26.54 28.62 4.82
CA HIS A 726 27.77 29.42 4.84
C HIS A 726 28.11 30.04 6.22
N GLY A 727 27.37 29.71 7.28
CA GLY A 727 27.65 30.17 8.66
C GLY A 727 28.24 29.06 9.54
N ARG A 728 28.86 29.44 10.68
CA ARG A 728 29.45 28.49 11.66
C ARG A 728 28.44 27.47 12.18
N TRP A 729 27.23 27.91 12.51
CA TRP A 729 26.07 27.03 12.65
C TRP A 729 25.38 26.91 11.29
N ASN A 730 25.11 25.69 10.82
CA ASN A 730 24.54 25.39 9.51
C ASN A 730 23.19 24.63 9.56
N CYS A 731 22.49 24.68 10.70
CA CYS A 731 21.21 23.98 10.91
C CYS A 731 21.26 22.42 10.78
N SER A 732 22.45 21.83 10.70
CA SER A 732 22.67 20.36 10.64
C SER A 732 22.21 19.61 11.89
N ALA A 733 22.23 20.29 13.04
CA ALA A 733 21.76 19.72 14.31
C ALA A 733 20.25 19.41 14.34
N LEU A 734 19.47 19.73 13.29
CA LEU A 734 18.06 19.39 13.16
C LEU A 734 17.86 18.27 12.13
N GLY A 735 17.01 17.29 12.46
CA GLY A 735 16.59 16.22 11.53
C GLY A 735 17.17 14.82 11.79
N GLU A 736 18.34 14.70 12.42
CA GLU A 736 19.11 13.43 12.56
C GLU A 736 18.37 12.22 13.21
N ARG A 737 17.23 12.43 13.87
CA ARG A 737 16.46 11.35 14.53
C ARG A 737 14.97 11.40 14.24
N THR A 738 14.31 12.53 14.50
CA THR A 738 12.96 12.83 13.96
C THR A 738 12.76 14.32 13.73
N VAL A 739 11.93 14.65 12.73
CA VAL A 739 11.51 16.02 12.38
C VAL A 739 10.83 16.75 13.55
N PHE A 740 10.08 16.01 14.36
CA PHE A 740 9.36 16.56 15.53
C PHE A 740 10.16 16.56 16.84
N GLY A 741 11.39 16.02 16.85
CA GLY A 741 12.07 15.64 18.09
C GLY A 741 12.90 16.73 18.76
N LYS A 742 13.85 17.30 18.04
CA LYS A 742 15.07 17.91 18.61
C LYS A 742 14.95 19.44 18.76
N GLU A 743 14.74 19.91 20.00
CA GLU A 743 14.85 21.33 20.36
C GLU A 743 16.34 21.75 20.49
N LEU A 744 16.66 22.97 20.07
CA LEU A 744 17.95 23.59 20.34
C LEU A 744 18.02 24.01 21.82
N LYS A 745 19.05 23.57 22.55
CA LYS A 745 19.13 23.77 24.00
C LYS A 745 19.21 25.24 24.43
N VAL A 746 19.88 26.07 23.64
CA VAL A 746 20.11 27.50 23.92
C VAL A 746 18.99 28.37 23.33
N GLY A 747 18.57 29.39 24.08
CA GLY A 747 17.58 30.39 23.65
C GLY A 747 18.14 31.47 22.71
N SER A 748 18.86 31.06 21.66
CA SER A 748 19.66 31.94 20.78
C SER A 748 18.93 32.45 19.53
N LYS A 749 19.62 33.29 18.73
CA LYS A 749 19.10 33.81 17.44
C LYS A 749 18.80 32.70 16.42
N GLU A 750 19.64 31.66 16.39
CA GLU A 750 19.52 30.49 15.52
C GLU A 750 18.27 29.68 15.88
N ALA A 751 17.97 29.57 17.17
CA ALA A 751 16.71 29.01 17.63
C ALA A 751 15.52 29.90 17.24
N ALA A 752 15.61 31.22 17.41
CA ALA A 752 14.54 32.14 17.01
C ALA A 752 14.14 31.97 15.52
N PHE A 753 15.12 31.92 14.62
CA PHE A 753 14.90 31.63 13.20
C PHE A 753 14.29 30.24 12.98
N THR A 754 14.82 29.20 13.66
CA THR A 754 14.36 27.80 13.54
C THR A 754 12.87 27.66 13.83
N TYR A 755 12.40 28.22 14.94
CA TYR A 755 10.99 28.16 15.32
C TYR A 755 10.09 28.86 14.28
N ALA A 756 10.51 30.04 13.81
CA ALA A 756 9.77 30.79 12.80
C ALA A 756 9.68 30.09 11.44
N ILE A 757 10.79 29.55 10.90
CA ILE A 757 10.79 28.90 9.58
C ILE A 757 10.03 27.57 9.59
N ILE A 758 10.04 26.83 10.71
CA ILE A 758 9.26 25.59 10.86
C ILE A 758 7.77 25.90 11.00
N ALA A 759 7.39 26.90 11.81
CA ALA A 759 5.98 27.31 11.95
C ALA A 759 5.39 27.83 10.61
N ALA A 760 6.20 28.57 9.83
CA ALA A 760 5.86 28.99 8.48
C ALA A 760 5.77 27.81 7.50
N GLY A 761 6.71 26.86 7.56
CA GLY A 761 6.73 25.66 6.71
C GLY A 761 5.51 24.76 6.90
N VAL A 762 5.09 24.53 8.15
CA VAL A 762 3.85 23.78 8.45
C VAL A 762 2.60 24.52 7.94
N ALA A 763 2.52 25.85 8.12
CA ALA A 763 1.39 26.63 7.62
C ALA A 763 1.31 26.63 6.08
N HIS A 764 2.46 26.78 5.41
CA HIS A 764 2.59 26.77 3.95
C HIS A 764 2.17 25.41 3.37
N ALA A 765 2.69 24.30 3.91
CA ALA A 765 2.35 22.96 3.46
C ALA A 765 0.87 22.60 3.68
N ILE A 766 0.28 22.97 4.82
CA ILE A 766 -1.15 22.73 5.07
C ILE A 766 -2.01 23.52 4.09
N THR A 767 -1.77 24.82 3.89
CA THR A 767 -2.54 25.60 2.89
C THR A 767 -2.35 25.08 1.47
N ALA A 768 -1.15 24.61 1.11
CA ALA A 768 -0.90 23.99 -0.20
C ALA A 768 -1.66 22.66 -0.38
N ALA A 769 -1.70 21.79 0.63
CA ALA A 769 -2.46 20.55 0.59
C ALA A 769 -3.98 20.80 0.54
N CYS A 770 -4.47 21.88 1.15
CA CYS A 770 -5.86 22.32 1.07
C CYS A 770 -6.23 22.84 -0.33
N THR A 771 -5.37 23.62 -1.00
CA THR A 771 -5.66 24.08 -2.38
C THR A 771 -5.55 22.97 -3.42
N GLN A 772 -4.74 21.94 -3.16
CA GLN A 772 -4.59 20.77 -4.03
C GLN A 772 -5.69 19.71 -3.79
N GLY A 773 -6.55 19.86 -2.77
CA GLY A 773 -7.54 18.86 -2.39
C GLY A 773 -6.94 17.58 -1.79
N THR A 774 -5.67 17.62 -1.36
CA THR A 774 -4.93 16.48 -0.79
C THR A 774 -5.28 16.24 0.68
N LEU A 775 -5.65 17.30 1.41
CA LEU A 775 -6.02 17.23 2.83
C LEU A 775 -7.55 17.32 3.02
N SER A 776 -8.12 16.48 3.88
CA SER A 776 -9.57 16.48 4.12
C SER A 776 -10.00 17.66 5.02
N GLY A 777 -11.28 18.06 4.93
CA GLY A 777 -11.83 19.09 5.83
C GLY A 777 -11.22 20.50 5.67
N CYS A 778 -10.71 20.82 4.49
CA CYS A 778 -10.35 22.16 4.04
C CYS A 778 -10.47 22.26 2.50
N GLY A 779 -10.14 23.41 1.91
CA GLY A 779 -10.23 23.64 0.46
C GLY A 779 -9.74 25.03 0.05
N CYS A 780 -10.20 25.51 -1.10
CA CYS A 780 -9.98 26.87 -1.57
C CYS A 780 -10.72 27.92 -0.71
N ASP A 781 -10.20 29.14 -0.67
CA ASP A 781 -10.80 30.30 0.01
C ASP A 781 -12.09 30.75 -0.69
N LYS A 782 -13.23 30.51 -0.03
CA LYS A 782 -14.58 30.74 -0.58
C LYS A 782 -14.96 32.22 -0.69
N GLU A 783 -14.31 33.10 0.09
CA GLU A 783 -14.54 34.54 0.03
C GLU A 783 -13.99 35.17 -1.26
N LYS A 784 -13.14 34.44 -2.01
CA LYS A 784 -12.44 34.93 -3.21
C LYS A 784 -12.86 34.15 -4.46
N GLN A 785 -14.16 34.04 -4.69
CA GLN A 785 -14.77 33.38 -5.86
C GLN A 785 -15.86 34.25 -6.48
N GLY A 786 -15.91 34.33 -7.81
CA GLY A 786 -17.00 34.95 -8.57
C GLY A 786 -17.06 36.48 -8.60
N PHE A 787 -16.52 37.18 -7.59
CA PHE A 787 -16.54 38.65 -7.53
C PHE A 787 -15.71 39.30 -8.66
N TYR A 788 -16.22 40.39 -9.23
CA TYR A 788 -15.61 41.17 -10.31
C TYR A 788 -15.19 42.55 -9.78
N ASN A 789 -13.91 42.89 -9.87
CA ASN A 789 -13.45 44.23 -9.49
C ASN A 789 -13.62 45.19 -10.69
N GLN A 790 -14.57 46.12 -10.58
CA GLN A 790 -14.86 47.11 -11.61
C GLN A 790 -13.73 48.14 -11.80
N GLU A 791 -12.97 48.46 -10.74
CA GLU A 791 -11.92 49.48 -10.79
C GLU A 791 -10.62 48.96 -11.43
N GLU A 792 -10.29 47.68 -11.25
CA GLU A 792 -9.02 47.08 -11.72
C GLU A 792 -9.16 46.21 -12.99
N GLY A 793 -10.39 45.99 -13.47
CA GLY A 793 -10.66 45.27 -14.72
C GLY A 793 -10.37 43.77 -14.68
N TRP A 794 -10.61 43.09 -13.56
CA TRP A 794 -10.41 41.64 -13.43
C TRP A 794 -11.36 40.94 -12.47
N LYS A 795 -11.44 39.61 -12.58
CA LYS A 795 -12.34 38.76 -11.79
C LYS A 795 -11.61 37.70 -10.99
N TRP A 796 -12.14 37.40 -9.80
CA TRP A 796 -11.70 36.27 -8.99
C TRP A 796 -12.09 34.93 -9.63
N GLY A 797 -11.17 33.97 -9.66
CA GLY A 797 -11.46 32.62 -10.13
C GLY A 797 -10.25 31.69 -10.05
N GLY A 798 -10.49 30.39 -10.18
CA GLY A 798 -9.50 29.37 -9.80
C GLY A 798 -9.57 29.04 -8.30
N CYS A 799 -8.49 28.49 -7.74
CA CYS A 799 -8.41 28.13 -6.33
C CYS A 799 -7.54 29.12 -5.55
N SER A 800 -8.17 30.14 -4.97
CA SER A 800 -7.51 31.04 -4.02
C SER A 800 -7.10 30.27 -2.75
N ALA A 801 -5.88 30.51 -2.28
CA ALA A 801 -5.30 29.82 -1.14
C ALA A 801 -5.80 30.35 0.21
N ASP A 802 -6.52 29.51 0.97
CA ASP A 802 -6.89 29.83 2.35
C ASP A 802 -5.68 29.70 3.29
N ILE A 803 -5.00 30.82 3.47
CA ILE A 803 -3.91 30.95 4.42
C ILE A 803 -4.40 30.93 5.88
N ARG A 804 -5.64 31.36 6.16
CA ARG A 804 -6.18 31.45 7.54
C ARG A 804 -6.29 30.07 8.16
N TYR A 805 -6.73 29.08 7.38
CA TYR A 805 -6.72 27.67 7.81
C TYR A 805 -5.31 27.17 8.14
N GLY A 806 -4.33 27.37 7.26
CA GLY A 806 -2.94 26.90 7.48
C GLY A 806 -2.25 27.57 8.66
N LEU A 807 -2.46 28.88 8.86
CA LEU A 807 -1.98 29.61 10.04
C LEU A 807 -2.61 29.07 11.32
N SER A 808 -3.93 28.85 11.33
CA SER A 808 -4.68 28.29 12.46
C SER A 808 -4.23 26.87 12.80
N PHE A 809 -4.04 26.00 11.79
CA PHE A 809 -3.57 24.63 11.98
C PHE A 809 -2.12 24.59 12.49
N SER A 810 -1.22 25.39 11.91
CA SER A 810 0.16 25.53 12.40
C SER A 810 0.19 26.01 13.85
N LYS A 811 -0.65 26.99 14.22
CA LYS A 811 -0.82 27.46 15.60
C LYS A 811 -1.35 26.38 16.54
N MET A 812 -2.32 25.59 16.09
CA MET A 812 -2.85 24.46 16.87
C MET A 812 -1.78 23.38 17.14
N PHE A 813 -1.00 23.00 16.13
CA PHE A 813 -0.08 21.86 16.22
C PHE A 813 1.34 22.20 16.69
N VAL A 814 1.96 23.26 16.17
CA VAL A 814 3.36 23.59 16.49
C VAL A 814 3.47 24.09 17.93
N ASP A 815 2.54 24.98 18.33
CA ASP A 815 2.54 25.58 19.67
C ASP A 815 2.07 24.60 20.76
N ALA A 816 1.43 23.47 20.40
CA ALA A 816 1.00 22.44 21.35
C ALA A 816 2.16 21.72 22.10
N ARG A 817 3.41 21.92 21.66
CA ARG A 817 4.62 21.48 22.37
C ARG A 817 5.00 22.40 23.54
N GLU A 818 4.60 23.65 23.50
CA GLU A 818 5.07 24.76 24.34
C GLU A 818 4.28 24.86 25.67
N ILE A 819 4.34 23.79 26.48
CA ILE A 819 3.46 23.58 27.65
C ILE A 819 3.92 24.34 28.91
N LYS A 820 5.23 24.53 29.12
CA LYS A 820 5.78 25.10 30.37
C LYS A 820 5.70 26.63 30.36
N GLN A 821 5.22 27.29 31.43
CA GLN A 821 5.20 28.76 31.50
C GLN A 821 6.60 29.34 31.82
N ASN A 822 7.51 29.26 30.84
CA ASN A 822 8.91 29.61 30.94
C ASN A 822 9.29 30.74 29.96
N ALA A 823 10.41 31.43 30.20
CA ALA A 823 10.91 32.48 29.31
C ALA A 823 11.23 31.96 27.89
N ARG A 824 11.83 30.75 27.82
CA ARG A 824 12.04 29.99 26.58
C ARG A 824 10.74 29.78 25.80
N THR A 825 9.68 29.36 26.48
CA THR A 825 8.38 29.06 25.86
C THR A 825 7.71 30.31 25.31
N LEU A 826 7.75 31.44 26.04
CA LEU A 826 7.27 32.73 25.52
C LEU A 826 8.06 33.17 24.26
N MET A 827 9.36 32.89 24.22
CA MET A 827 10.23 33.18 23.08
C MET A 827 9.91 32.27 21.88
N ASN A 828 9.67 30.98 22.11
CA ASN A 828 9.28 30.01 21.08
C ASN A 828 7.93 30.39 20.45
N LEU A 829 6.93 30.66 21.26
CA LEU A 829 5.59 31.07 20.83
C LEU A 829 5.60 32.38 20.03
N HIS A 830 6.39 33.38 20.47
CA HIS A 830 6.56 34.63 19.71
C HIS A 830 7.18 34.37 18.34
N ASN A 831 8.27 33.60 18.26
CA ASN A 831 8.95 33.33 16.99
C ASN A 831 8.10 32.48 16.04
N ASN A 832 7.32 31.51 16.54
CA ASN A 832 6.33 30.78 15.75
C ASN A 832 5.33 31.73 15.08
N GLU A 833 4.81 32.70 15.84
CA GLU A 833 3.85 33.70 15.34
C GLU A 833 4.50 34.67 14.35
N VAL A 834 5.76 35.07 14.55
CA VAL A 834 6.53 35.89 13.58
C VAL A 834 6.64 35.15 12.24
N GLY A 835 6.97 33.86 12.24
CA GLY A 835 7.00 33.03 11.03
C GLY A 835 5.66 32.97 10.31
N ARG A 836 4.58 32.72 11.06
CA ARG A 836 3.19 32.72 10.56
C ARG A 836 2.80 34.08 9.95
N LYS A 837 3.08 35.19 10.62
CA LYS A 837 2.75 36.55 10.15
C LYS A 837 3.59 37.00 8.94
N ILE A 838 4.84 36.54 8.83
CA ILE A 838 5.66 36.82 7.64
C ILE A 838 5.16 36.05 6.42
N LEU A 839 4.69 34.80 6.58
CA LEU A 839 4.00 34.06 5.53
C LEU A 839 2.71 34.78 5.09
N GLU A 840 1.85 35.16 6.04
CA GLU A 840 0.58 35.87 5.80
C GLU A 840 0.78 37.16 4.99
N LYS A 841 1.71 38.02 5.43
CA LYS A 841 2.03 39.30 4.76
C LYS A 841 2.74 39.16 3.40
N ASN A 842 3.05 37.94 2.96
CA ASN A 842 3.72 37.67 1.68
C ASN A 842 2.88 36.79 0.73
N MET A 843 1.60 36.58 1.01
CA MET A 843 0.65 36.04 0.04
C MET A 843 0.64 36.91 -1.23
N ARG A 844 0.44 36.29 -2.40
CA ARG A 844 0.49 37.00 -3.70
C ARG A 844 -0.80 36.84 -4.48
N LEU A 845 -1.13 37.85 -5.28
CA LEU A 845 -2.10 37.72 -6.36
C LEU A 845 -1.36 37.21 -7.61
N GLU A 846 -1.79 36.08 -8.16
CA GLU A 846 -1.37 35.62 -9.49
C GLU A 846 -2.55 35.70 -10.45
N CYS A 847 -2.28 36.11 -11.69
CA CYS A 847 -3.28 36.36 -12.72
C CYS A 847 -2.95 35.61 -14.01
N LYS A 848 -3.96 35.03 -14.66
CA LYS A 848 -3.87 34.50 -16.02
C LYS A 848 -4.70 35.37 -16.98
N CYS A 849 -4.03 35.89 -18.00
CA CYS A 849 -4.65 36.60 -19.12
C CYS A 849 -5.27 35.61 -20.11
N HIS A 850 -6.40 35.98 -20.70
CA HIS A 850 -7.19 35.15 -21.62
C HIS A 850 -8.01 35.96 -22.63
N GLY A 851 -7.67 37.24 -22.83
CA GLY A 851 -8.22 38.05 -23.90
C GLY A 851 -7.76 37.58 -25.28
N VAL A 852 -8.29 38.21 -26.34
CA VAL A 852 -7.98 37.88 -27.74
C VAL A 852 -6.46 37.84 -27.96
N SER A 853 -5.98 36.80 -28.64
CA SER A 853 -4.55 36.53 -28.88
C SER A 853 -3.67 36.47 -27.61
N GLY A 854 -4.25 36.15 -26.45
CA GLY A 854 -3.54 36.07 -25.16
C GLY A 854 -3.38 37.42 -24.44
N SER A 855 -4.04 38.48 -24.93
CA SER A 855 -3.99 39.81 -24.33
C SER A 855 -4.57 39.83 -22.89
N CYS A 856 -4.08 40.77 -22.08
CA CYS A 856 -4.48 40.96 -20.68
C CYS A 856 -5.70 41.88 -20.49
N THR A 857 -6.46 42.15 -21.56
CA THR A 857 -7.74 42.89 -21.52
C THR A 857 -8.79 42.18 -20.68
N THR A 858 -8.79 40.84 -20.70
CA THR A 858 -9.48 40.01 -19.71
C THR A 858 -8.48 39.12 -18.99
N LYS A 859 -8.46 39.20 -17.66
CA LYS A 859 -7.63 38.36 -16.78
C LYS A 859 -8.44 37.84 -15.59
N THR A 860 -8.13 36.61 -15.17
CA THR A 860 -8.67 36.00 -13.93
C THR A 860 -7.53 35.84 -12.94
N CYS A 861 -7.77 36.16 -11.67
CA CYS A 861 -6.73 36.08 -10.63
C CYS A 861 -7.16 35.32 -9.38
N TRP A 862 -6.19 34.80 -8.64
CA TRP A 862 -6.33 34.05 -7.39
C TRP A 862 -5.20 34.39 -6.42
N THR A 863 -5.42 34.23 -5.11
CA THR A 863 -4.33 34.35 -4.13
C THR A 863 -3.52 33.06 -4.03
N THR A 864 -2.19 33.15 -4.11
CA THR A 864 -1.25 32.02 -4.02
C THR A 864 -0.27 32.19 -2.86
N LEU A 865 0.35 31.09 -2.45
CA LEU A 865 1.44 31.06 -1.49
C LEU A 865 2.75 31.59 -2.13
N PRO A 866 3.58 32.36 -1.41
CA PRO A 866 4.90 32.75 -1.91
C PRO A 866 5.84 31.54 -2.06
N LYS A 867 6.84 31.66 -2.95
CA LYS A 867 7.92 30.68 -3.08
C LYS A 867 8.69 30.61 -1.76
N PHE A 868 8.75 29.45 -1.12
CA PHE A 868 9.25 29.30 0.26
C PHE A 868 10.68 29.84 0.47
N ARG A 869 11.55 29.71 -0.54
CA ARG A 869 12.89 30.34 -0.61
C ARG A 869 12.90 31.84 -0.32
N GLN A 870 11.87 32.58 -0.75
CA GLN A 870 11.76 34.02 -0.53
C GLN A 870 11.35 34.35 0.91
N LEU A 871 10.50 33.53 1.54
CA LEU A 871 10.26 33.61 2.99
C LEU A 871 11.53 33.33 3.79
N GLY A 872 12.32 32.35 3.34
CA GLY A 872 13.64 32.04 3.90
C GLY A 872 14.56 33.26 3.97
N TYR A 873 14.63 34.06 2.90
CA TYR A 873 15.40 35.31 2.89
C TYR A 873 14.81 36.38 3.82
N ILE A 874 13.49 36.63 3.80
CA ILE A 874 12.85 37.64 4.66
C ILE A 874 13.04 37.31 6.16
N LEU A 875 12.92 36.03 6.53
CA LEU A 875 13.23 35.55 7.88
C LEU A 875 14.72 35.64 8.21
N LYS A 876 15.61 35.54 7.21
CA LYS A 876 17.06 35.67 7.39
C LYS A 876 17.47 37.11 7.68
N ASP A 877 16.83 38.08 7.05
CA ASP A 877 17.01 39.52 7.35
C ASP A 877 16.51 39.85 8.77
N LYS A 878 15.33 39.33 9.14
CA LYS A 878 14.82 39.42 10.52
C LYS A 878 15.70 38.70 11.55
N TYR A 879 16.47 37.67 11.17
CA TYR A 879 17.46 37.03 12.05
C TYR A 879 18.66 37.95 12.33
N TYR A 880 19.18 38.67 11.34
CA TYR A 880 20.25 39.64 11.56
C TYR A 880 19.77 40.74 12.52
N GLN A 881 18.55 41.26 12.29
CA GLN A 881 17.90 42.29 13.11
C GLN A 881 17.32 41.77 14.44
N ALA A 882 17.41 40.47 14.73
CA ALA A 882 16.75 39.85 15.89
C ALA A 882 17.15 40.50 17.23
N VAL A 883 16.17 40.66 18.13
CA VAL A 883 16.21 41.50 19.32
C VAL A 883 16.40 40.67 20.60
N GLN A 884 17.32 41.09 21.48
CA GLN A 884 17.44 40.44 22.79
C GLN A 884 16.31 40.88 23.72
N VAL A 885 15.67 39.92 24.37
CA VAL A 885 14.55 40.13 25.30
C VAL A 885 14.80 39.48 26.65
N GLU A 886 14.09 39.93 27.67
CA GLU A 886 14.11 39.35 29.01
C GLU A 886 12.70 39.21 29.60
N PRO A 887 12.47 38.19 30.45
CA PRO A 887 11.16 37.91 31.03
C PRO A 887 10.79 38.88 32.15
N VAL A 888 9.64 39.54 32.01
CA VAL A 888 8.96 40.22 33.12
C VAL A 888 8.27 39.17 33.98
N ARG A 889 8.50 39.19 35.29
CA ARG A 889 7.85 38.31 36.29
C ARG A 889 6.88 39.11 37.14
N ALA A 890 5.77 38.51 37.53
CA ALA A 890 4.80 39.15 38.43
C ALA A 890 5.25 39.02 39.89
N SER A 891 5.10 40.08 40.70
CA SER A 891 5.63 40.10 42.09
C SER A 891 5.09 38.96 42.97
N ARG A 892 3.79 38.61 42.84
CA ARG A 892 3.16 37.51 43.60
C ARG A 892 3.39 36.11 43.03
N ASN A 893 3.81 35.97 41.77
CA ASN A 893 3.96 34.67 41.10
C ASN A 893 5.26 34.65 40.30
N LYS A 894 6.24 33.83 40.71
CA LYS A 894 7.59 33.71 40.09
C LYS A 894 7.61 33.32 38.60
N ARG A 895 6.44 33.12 37.97
CA ARG A 895 6.26 32.83 36.53
C ARG A 895 6.47 34.10 35.69
N PRO A 896 7.06 33.99 34.49
CA PRO A 896 7.13 35.09 33.54
C PRO A 896 5.77 35.35 32.88
N THR A 897 5.38 36.60 32.72
CA THR A 897 4.10 37.00 32.10
C THR A 897 4.24 37.46 30.66
N PHE A 898 5.31 38.18 30.34
CA PHE A 898 5.64 38.59 28.97
C PHE A 898 7.15 38.87 28.81
N LEU A 899 7.59 39.04 27.56
CA LEU A 899 8.95 39.41 27.20
C LEU A 899 9.03 40.91 26.91
N LYS A 900 10.01 41.61 27.50
CA LYS A 900 10.36 43.00 27.16
C LYS A 900 11.72 43.06 26.47
N ILE A 901 11.95 44.09 25.67
CA ILE A 901 13.25 44.34 25.04
C ILE A 901 14.31 44.59 26.12
N LYS A 902 15.47 43.94 26.01
CA LYS A 902 16.57 44.07 26.98
C LYS A 902 17.34 45.38 26.76
N LYS A 903 16.72 46.49 27.20
CA LYS A 903 17.31 47.83 27.30
C LYS A 903 17.04 48.43 28.69
N PRO A 904 17.98 49.21 29.26
CA PRO A 904 17.74 49.90 30.52
C PRO A 904 16.53 50.84 30.41
N TYR A 905 15.79 50.99 31.51
CA TYR A 905 14.58 51.83 31.65
C TYR A 905 13.43 51.60 30.63
N SER A 906 13.51 50.57 29.79
CA SER A 906 12.49 50.25 28.77
C SER A 906 11.62 49.06 29.17
N TYR A 907 10.30 49.30 29.26
CA TYR A 907 9.26 48.26 29.33
C TYR A 907 8.65 47.89 27.96
N ARG A 908 9.20 48.42 26.85
CA ARG A 908 8.68 48.15 25.49
C ARG A 908 8.74 46.65 25.17
N LYS A 909 7.64 46.13 24.61
CA LYS A 909 7.54 44.79 24.03
C LYS A 909 8.22 44.76 22.64
N PRO A 910 8.72 43.61 22.17
CA PRO A 910 9.16 43.43 20.78
C PRO A 910 7.98 43.56 19.79
N MET A 911 8.25 43.88 18.52
CA MET A 911 7.19 43.87 17.49
C MET A 911 6.81 42.45 17.09
N ASP A 912 5.61 42.28 16.55
CA ASP A 912 5.04 40.99 16.14
C ASP A 912 5.64 40.40 14.85
N THR A 913 6.60 41.10 14.23
CA THR A 913 7.41 40.64 13.10
C THR A 913 8.90 40.53 13.43
N ASP A 914 9.32 40.84 14.65
CA ASP A 914 10.73 40.77 15.06
C ASP A 914 11.05 39.43 15.70
N LEU A 915 12.09 38.76 15.23
CA LEU A 915 12.61 37.56 15.88
C LEU A 915 13.27 37.94 17.21
N VAL A 916 13.01 37.16 18.25
CA VAL A 916 13.45 37.45 19.64
C VAL A 916 14.26 36.32 20.24
N TYR A 917 15.27 36.66 21.02
CA TYR A 917 16.15 35.70 21.68
C TYR A 917 16.46 36.11 23.13
N ILE A 918 16.70 35.15 24.01
CA ILE A 918 17.00 35.40 25.44
C ILE A 918 18.49 35.28 25.75
N GLU A 919 19.19 34.35 25.12
CA GLU A 919 20.59 33.99 25.39
C GLU A 919 21.48 34.32 24.18
N LYS A 920 22.71 34.79 24.43
CA LYS A 920 23.69 35.01 23.35
C LYS A 920 24.01 33.66 22.67
N SER A 921 24.16 33.66 21.35
CA SER A 921 24.57 32.47 20.59
C SER A 921 25.91 31.92 21.12
N PRO A 922 26.05 30.59 21.28
CA PRO A 922 27.27 29.97 21.79
C PRO A 922 28.41 30.00 20.76
N ASN A 923 29.62 29.63 21.17
CA ASN A 923 30.72 29.48 20.23
C ASN A 923 30.56 28.21 19.39
N TYR A 924 30.20 28.37 18.12
CA TYR A 924 30.01 27.27 17.17
C TYR A 924 31.32 26.73 16.53
N CYS A 925 32.49 27.25 16.89
CA CYS A 925 33.78 26.81 16.33
C CYS A 925 34.15 25.37 16.71
N GLU A 926 33.94 25.03 17.99
CA GLU A 926 34.27 23.72 18.55
C GLU A 926 33.01 22.87 18.78
N ALA A 927 33.18 21.55 18.87
CA ALA A 927 32.10 20.64 19.23
C ALA A 927 31.82 20.73 20.74
N ASP A 928 30.56 21.01 21.10
CA ASP A 928 30.11 21.08 22.49
C ASP A 928 28.74 20.41 22.65
N PRO A 929 28.69 19.21 23.26
CA PRO A 929 27.43 18.53 23.58
C PRO A 929 26.52 19.30 24.54
N VAL A 930 27.03 20.24 25.34
CA VAL A 930 26.25 21.00 26.32
C VAL A 930 25.37 22.03 25.63
N THR A 931 25.92 22.93 24.82
CA THR A 931 25.14 23.89 24.00
C THR A 931 24.52 23.25 22.77
N GLY A 932 25.06 22.13 22.29
CA GLY A 932 24.64 21.45 21.05
C GLY A 932 25.39 21.93 19.81
N SER A 933 26.60 22.46 19.96
CA SER A 933 27.50 22.76 18.85
C SER A 933 28.11 21.47 18.28
N VAL A 934 28.17 21.37 16.94
CA VAL A 934 28.85 20.30 16.21
C VAL A 934 30.31 20.68 15.86
N GLY A 935 30.68 21.96 16.04
CA GLY A 935 31.96 22.51 15.61
C GLY A 935 32.04 22.79 14.10
N THR A 936 33.20 23.30 13.66
CA THR A 936 33.48 23.60 12.24
C THR A 936 34.55 22.74 11.58
N GLN A 937 35.14 21.78 12.30
CA GLN A 937 36.13 20.85 11.75
C GLN A 937 35.57 20.08 10.53
N GLY A 938 36.40 19.88 9.51
CA GLY A 938 36.03 19.22 8.25
C GLY A 938 35.10 20.02 7.33
N ARG A 939 34.65 21.23 7.72
CA ARG A 939 33.73 22.02 6.90
C ARG A 939 34.43 22.74 5.75
N ILE A 940 33.75 22.78 4.60
CA ILE A 940 34.20 23.54 3.42
C ILE A 940 34.15 25.05 3.72
N CYS A 941 35.22 25.76 3.36
CA CYS A 941 35.35 27.21 3.40
C CYS A 941 35.83 27.76 2.05
N ASN A 942 35.81 29.08 1.89
CA ASN A 942 36.36 29.76 0.71
C ASN A 942 37.49 30.73 1.12
N LYS A 943 38.67 30.57 0.52
CA LYS A 943 39.85 31.42 0.73
C LYS A 943 39.71 32.84 0.17
N THR A 944 38.91 33.05 -0.88
CA THR A 944 38.77 34.37 -1.55
C THR A 944 37.56 35.18 -1.07
N ALA A 945 36.74 34.64 -0.17
CA ALA A 945 35.54 35.31 0.31
C ALA A 945 35.81 36.20 1.54
N GLN A 946 35.28 37.42 1.53
CA GLN A 946 35.35 38.36 2.67
C GLN A 946 34.20 38.22 3.68
N GLN A 947 33.31 37.23 3.50
CA GLN A 947 32.11 37.03 4.33
C GLN A 947 32.27 35.85 5.31
N ALA A 948 31.20 35.45 6.00
CA ALA A 948 31.22 34.38 7.02
C ALA A 948 31.67 32.98 6.53
N ASN A 949 31.78 32.78 5.21
CA ASN A 949 32.36 31.61 4.55
C ASN A 949 33.88 31.69 4.31
N SER A 950 34.51 32.84 4.59
CA SER A 950 35.97 32.99 4.64
C SER A 950 36.59 31.86 5.45
N CYS A 951 37.69 31.26 5.00
CA CYS A 951 38.37 30.22 5.76
C CYS A 951 38.82 30.67 7.16
N ASP A 952 39.25 31.92 7.32
CA ASP A 952 39.70 32.43 8.62
C ASP A 952 38.54 32.51 9.63
N LEU A 953 37.36 32.92 9.15
CA LEU A 953 36.13 32.99 9.95
C LEU A 953 35.45 31.62 10.12
N MET A 954 35.42 30.77 9.10
CA MET A 954 34.78 29.45 9.10
C MET A 954 35.56 28.46 9.96
N CYS A 955 36.90 28.48 9.85
CA CYS A 955 37.82 27.58 10.56
C CYS A 955 38.35 28.16 11.88
N CYS A 956 37.90 29.36 12.26
CA CYS A 956 38.15 29.98 13.56
C CYS A 956 39.65 30.07 13.94
N GLY A 957 40.52 30.37 12.97
CA GLY A 957 41.97 30.46 13.18
C GLY A 957 42.72 29.12 13.24
N ARG A 958 42.05 27.96 13.24
CA ARG A 958 42.71 26.63 13.19
C ARG A 958 43.37 26.33 11.83
N GLY A 959 43.14 27.17 10.83
CA GLY A 959 43.58 26.99 9.45
C GLY A 959 42.75 25.93 8.70
N TYR A 960 43.19 25.63 7.49
CA TYR A 960 42.49 24.75 6.55
C TYR A 960 43.46 23.81 5.84
N ASN A 961 42.93 22.70 5.33
CA ASN A 961 43.58 21.82 4.36
C ASN A 961 43.09 22.22 2.96
N THR A 962 43.94 22.06 1.94
CA THR A 962 43.58 22.30 0.54
C THR A 962 43.46 20.97 -0.20
N HIS A 963 42.33 20.74 -0.86
CA HIS A 963 42.10 19.58 -1.72
C HIS A 963 41.91 20.07 -3.16
N GLN A 964 42.82 19.69 -4.05
CA GLN A 964 42.67 19.95 -5.49
C GLN A 964 41.87 18.82 -6.14
N TYR A 965 40.89 19.18 -6.97
CA TYR A 965 40.09 18.22 -7.73
C TYR A 965 39.73 18.80 -9.10
N SER A 966 39.72 17.95 -10.12
CA SER A 966 39.26 18.34 -11.45
C SER A 966 37.73 18.30 -11.45
N ARG A 967 37.09 19.47 -11.53
CA ARG A 967 35.65 19.56 -11.72
C ARG A 967 35.36 19.48 -13.21
N VAL A 968 34.61 18.45 -13.62
CA VAL A 968 34.13 18.27 -14.99
C VAL A 968 32.68 18.72 -15.09
N TRP A 969 32.29 19.42 -16.17
CA TRP A 969 30.89 19.73 -16.46
C TRP A 969 30.65 20.00 -17.95
N GLN A 970 29.38 19.91 -18.36
CA GLN A 970 28.95 20.22 -19.71
C GLN A 970 28.89 21.75 -19.92
N CYS A 971 29.68 22.24 -20.87
CA CYS A 971 29.90 23.65 -21.18
C CYS A 971 29.65 23.94 -22.67
N ASN A 972 29.64 25.23 -23.06
CA ASN A 972 29.53 25.66 -24.45
C ASN A 972 28.35 25.04 -25.23
N CYS A 973 27.28 24.71 -24.51
CA CYS A 973 26.11 24.01 -25.00
C CYS A 973 25.39 24.78 -26.11
N LYS A 974 25.39 24.23 -27.32
CA LYS A 974 24.62 24.75 -28.46
C LYS A 974 23.35 23.94 -28.63
N PHE A 975 22.20 24.60 -28.58
CA PHE A 975 20.95 24.01 -29.04
C PHE A 975 21.00 23.87 -30.56
N LEU A 976 20.86 22.64 -31.06
CA LEU A 976 20.71 22.35 -32.47
C LEU A 976 19.21 22.22 -32.74
N TRP A 977 18.71 23.07 -33.63
CA TRP A 977 17.34 22.99 -34.11
C TRP A 977 17.13 21.59 -34.73
N CYS A 978 15.95 20.99 -34.52
CA CYS A 978 15.75 19.52 -34.40
C CYS A 978 16.07 18.92 -33.01
N CYS A 979 15.93 19.70 -31.95
CA CYS A 979 15.60 19.24 -30.58
C CYS A 979 16.69 18.54 -29.75
N TYR A 980 17.99 18.73 -30.03
CA TYR A 980 19.07 18.24 -29.16
C TYR A 980 20.08 19.34 -28.80
N VAL A 981 20.69 19.22 -27.61
CA VAL A 981 21.70 20.16 -27.12
C VAL A 981 23.06 19.47 -27.20
N LYS A 982 23.97 20.00 -28.00
CA LYS A 982 25.36 19.53 -28.06
C LYS A 982 26.24 20.41 -27.17
N CYS A 983 26.70 19.85 -26.06
CA CYS A 983 27.67 20.45 -25.16
C CYS A 983 29.08 19.91 -25.43
N ASN A 984 30.08 20.65 -24.97
CA ASN A 984 31.45 20.17 -24.83
C ASN A 984 31.69 19.80 -23.35
N THR A 985 32.48 18.77 -23.09
CA THR A 985 32.97 18.49 -21.73
C THR A 985 34.10 19.46 -21.38
N CYS A 986 33.87 20.39 -20.45
CA CYS A 986 34.92 21.23 -19.85
C CYS A 986 35.45 20.59 -18.57
N SER A 987 36.72 20.85 -18.24
CA SER A 987 37.29 20.58 -16.92
C SER A 987 38.05 21.79 -16.37
N GLU A 988 37.93 22.03 -15.07
CA GLU A 988 38.65 23.08 -14.34
C GLU A 988 39.29 22.46 -13.08
N ARG A 989 40.54 22.83 -12.78
CA ARG A 989 41.18 22.44 -11.52
C ARG A 989 40.70 23.38 -10.42
N THR A 990 39.75 22.91 -9.62
CA THR A 990 39.17 23.66 -8.50
C THR A 990 39.81 23.25 -7.18
N GLU A 991 40.07 24.22 -6.29
CA GLU A 991 40.51 23.97 -4.92
C GLU A 991 39.33 24.03 -3.95
N VAL A 992 39.15 23.01 -3.11
CA VAL A 992 38.27 23.05 -1.94
C VAL A 992 39.11 23.10 -0.68
N TYR A 993 38.82 24.10 0.14
CA TYR A 993 39.47 24.30 1.42
C TYR A 993 38.57 23.72 2.52
N THR A 994 39.12 22.87 3.40
CA THR A 994 38.38 22.26 4.52
C THR A 994 39.00 22.66 5.84
N CYS A 995 38.18 23.04 6.82
CA CYS A 995 38.68 23.46 8.12
C CYS A 995 39.35 22.32 8.89
N LYS A 996 40.48 22.63 9.52
CA LYS A 996 41.15 21.74 10.48
C LYS A 996 40.34 21.61 11.76
#